data_AF-A0A518DX95-F1
#
_entry.id   AF-A0A518DX95-F1
#
_cell.length_a   1.000
_cell.length_b   1.000
_cell.length_c   1.000
_cell.angle_alpha   90.00
_cell.angle_beta   90.00
_cell.angle_gamma   90.00
#
_symmetry.space_group_name_H-M   'P 1'
#
loop_
_entity.id
_entity.type
_entity.pdbx_description
1 polymer ?
#
loop_
_entity_poly.entity_id
_entity_poly.type
_entity_poly.pdbx_seq_one_letter_code
_entity_poly.pdbx_strand_id
1 'polypeptide(L)'
;MRLRIVTVCCLAALLLAVLEPCLAAELAALARPVECRWADAPITLDGVADEAVWKIAEPIDNFSVPWITPKRAALTATKARLLWDREYLYFFAQMTDSDLYADITDHDGELWRNDVFEIFLKPADQHPGYYEFQANAGGAVLDVFFPRRGGHVFDRFKSDGDFDFQAKVKRQGTLNDWTDKDTGWSVEGRLRWRDFARTGGRPNPGEIWKFAMCRYDYSVDFEGPDLSTCAPLTKANFHRFEDYLPLQFVGPVESQQSRRPPLPRPLPVVASRIIGSPDPPPPYRAVRAYPALELKHPLTFVHEPGTNDLLSILNAKADQGVSHLVRFPDQDAAAETEVVGAFPGIAYGLAFHPRFAQNRLVFVGMNLKPEGREEKFTRVVRYRLDPETRKLDPDSAVTIIEWPSDGHNGGDLGFSPKDGMLYVTSGDGTSDSDGNLTGQDLSNLLGAVLRIDVDRPAADKPYSVPADNPFRGLAGARPEIWAYGLRNPWRMSFDPRSGRLWVGNNGQDLWEQVYLIERGANYGWSVVEGTHPFYRERKQGPHPLSPPAADHPHSEARSLTGGVTYYGDKFPDLRGMYIYGDHSTGKIWGLLHTGKELLPPRELADTSLQITGFGLDTQGELVIVDYAGGLYRLEPTPPGHDPLAFPRKLSETGLFADTPGHEPAPGVIPYSVNSPLWSDGAYKERFIVLPQEKPEIEVTQKYAWKFPELTVFIKSFALEQTVGDPTTRRWIETRLMTLQQGEWVGYTYRWNAEQTDAVLVEAGGADTEFVQQDPQAASGERVQPWRFPSRADCMTCHSRASHFVLGLTTAQLNRDHDYGNGLVQNQLATFEQMGLLKTKWEPEVREAMRKEAIDAGLKPSAAGALVTKHFATRSQRRAVPTTSLLALGADAYPRLADPYDETADLDARARSYLHVNCSICHIGAGGGNSQIDLSHDAKDEKFNVLEVAPLHHQFDLPDARIVAAGAPERSTLLHRMAIRGRGQMPPLATERVDEPAVAMMKRWIQQQQLPVDEEEPPSVD
;
A
#
# COMPACT_ATOMS: atom_id res chain seq x y z
N MET A 1 23.83 -81.75 27.39
CA MET A 1 23.18 -80.58 28.02
C MET A 1 23.42 -79.28 27.22
N ARG A 2 23.18 -79.30 25.89
CA ARG A 2 23.30 -78.12 24.99
C ARG A 2 22.15 -77.98 23.98
N LEU A 3 21.15 -78.86 24.03
CA LEU A 3 20.04 -78.87 23.05
C LEU A 3 18.68 -78.42 23.61
N ARG A 4 18.58 -78.08 24.91
CA ARG A 4 17.34 -77.53 25.52
C ARG A 4 17.34 -76.02 25.75
N ILE A 5 18.46 -75.33 25.49
CA ILE A 5 18.58 -73.88 25.69
C ILE A 5 18.32 -73.09 24.38
N VAL A 6 18.54 -73.71 23.21
CA VAL A 6 18.37 -73.03 21.92
C VAL A 6 16.89 -72.93 21.50
N THR A 7 16.06 -73.93 21.83
CA THR A 7 14.63 -73.92 21.45
C THR A 7 13.77 -72.97 22.31
N VAL A 8 14.15 -72.74 23.57
CA VAL A 8 13.43 -71.79 24.46
C VAL A 8 13.78 -70.33 24.12
N CYS A 9 15.01 -70.05 23.66
CA CYS A 9 15.40 -68.71 23.24
C CYS A 9 14.82 -68.33 21.86
N CYS A 10 14.64 -69.28 20.94
CA CYS A 10 14.03 -68.99 19.63
C CYS A 10 12.52 -68.76 19.71
N LEU A 11 11.78 -69.43 20.61
CA LEU A 11 10.35 -69.14 20.80
C LEU A 11 10.11 -67.79 21.51
N ALA A 12 10.98 -67.39 22.44
CA ALA A 12 10.90 -66.07 23.08
C ALA A 12 11.27 -64.93 22.10
N ALA A 13 12.27 -65.14 21.25
CA ALA A 13 12.66 -64.15 20.22
C ALA A 13 11.63 -64.03 19.09
N LEU A 14 10.95 -65.12 18.68
CA LEU A 14 9.85 -65.04 17.71
C LEU A 14 8.58 -64.41 18.30
N LEU A 15 8.27 -64.61 19.58
CA LEU A 15 7.14 -63.92 20.22
C LEU A 15 7.42 -62.42 20.39
N LEU A 16 8.64 -62.01 20.74
CA LEU A 16 9.01 -60.58 20.84
C LEU A 16 9.07 -59.90 19.45
N ALA A 17 9.53 -60.58 18.40
CA ALA A 17 9.61 -60.03 17.04
C ALA A 17 8.25 -59.86 16.33
N VAL A 18 7.19 -60.51 16.81
CA VAL A 18 5.81 -60.37 16.29
C VAL A 18 4.98 -59.40 17.15
N LEU A 19 5.33 -59.23 18.44
CA LEU A 19 4.64 -58.29 19.34
C LEU A 19 5.15 -56.85 19.23
N GLU A 20 6.44 -56.61 18.93
CA GLU A 20 7.00 -55.25 18.80
C GLU A 20 6.48 -54.46 17.58
N PRO A 21 6.37 -55.01 16.35
CA PRO A 21 5.81 -54.28 15.22
C PRO A 21 4.30 -54.02 15.37
N CYS A 22 3.60 -54.89 16.11
CA CYS A 22 2.17 -54.76 16.38
C CYS A 22 1.92 -53.64 17.42
N LEU A 23 2.72 -53.60 18.49
CA LEU A 23 2.69 -52.48 19.45
C LEU A 23 3.18 -51.17 18.82
N ALA A 24 4.20 -51.19 17.97
CA ALA A 24 4.70 -49.99 17.28
C ALA A 24 3.71 -49.46 16.23
N ALA A 25 2.97 -50.35 15.53
CA ALA A 25 1.89 -49.96 14.64
C ALA A 25 0.64 -49.47 15.41
N GLU A 26 0.33 -50.04 16.57
CA GLU A 26 -0.74 -49.54 17.46
C GLU A 26 -0.39 -48.20 18.13
N LEU A 27 0.88 -47.99 18.52
CA LEU A 27 1.39 -46.71 19.03
C LEU A 27 1.53 -45.64 17.93
N ALA A 28 1.86 -46.04 16.69
CA ALA A 28 1.87 -45.14 15.54
C ALA A 28 0.45 -44.81 15.04
N ALA A 29 -0.52 -45.72 15.17
CA ALA A 29 -1.93 -45.47 14.88
C ALA A 29 -2.57 -44.45 15.85
N LEU A 30 -2.03 -44.34 17.07
CA LEU A 30 -2.39 -43.29 18.05
C LEU A 30 -1.74 -41.92 17.77
N ALA A 31 -0.89 -41.79 16.74
CA ALA A 31 -0.08 -40.59 16.50
C ALA A 31 -0.48 -39.76 15.25
N ARG A 32 -1.40 -40.24 14.39
CA ARG A 32 -1.87 -39.43 13.24
C ARG A 32 -2.96 -38.44 13.66
N PRO A 33 -2.89 -37.16 13.24
CA PRO A 33 -3.98 -36.21 13.43
C PRO A 33 -5.28 -36.69 12.78
N VAL A 34 -6.41 -36.38 13.42
CA VAL A 34 -7.72 -36.48 12.79
C VAL A 34 -7.85 -35.33 11.79
N GLU A 35 -8.32 -35.60 10.58
CA GLU A 35 -8.47 -34.59 9.53
C GLU A 35 -9.84 -33.88 9.63
N CYS A 36 -9.83 -32.57 9.84
CA CYS A 36 -10.95 -31.69 9.57
C CYS A 36 -10.84 -31.21 8.12
N ARG A 37 -11.67 -31.75 7.23
CA ARG A 37 -11.56 -31.51 5.78
C ARG A 37 -12.41 -30.33 5.32
N TRP A 38 -11.96 -29.68 4.24
CA TRP A 38 -12.66 -28.55 3.65
C TRP A 38 -14.01 -28.97 3.04
N ALA A 39 -15.08 -28.28 3.43
CA ALA A 39 -16.40 -28.35 2.83
C ALA A 39 -16.50 -27.35 1.66
N ASP A 40 -16.69 -27.86 0.45
CA ASP A 40 -16.81 -27.09 -0.79
C ASP A 40 -18.26 -26.90 -1.27
N ALA A 41 -19.21 -27.37 -0.46
CA ALA A 41 -20.64 -27.23 -0.66
C ALA A 41 -21.30 -26.79 0.66
N PRO A 42 -22.39 -26.00 0.59
CA PRO A 42 -23.12 -25.58 1.78
C PRO A 42 -23.72 -26.79 2.52
N ILE A 43 -23.73 -26.71 3.84
CA ILE A 43 -24.35 -27.68 4.76
C ILE A 43 -25.65 -27.08 5.28
N THR A 44 -26.75 -27.86 5.23
CA THR A 44 -28.04 -27.41 5.74
C THR A 44 -28.21 -27.94 7.15
N LEU A 45 -28.20 -27.05 8.15
CA LEU A 45 -28.39 -27.48 9.54
C LEU A 45 -29.80 -28.04 9.77
N ASP A 46 -29.94 -29.35 9.80
CA ASP A 46 -31.20 -30.03 10.10
C ASP A 46 -31.07 -31.20 11.10
N GLY A 47 -29.83 -31.47 11.54
CA GLY A 47 -29.53 -32.53 12.49
C GLY A 47 -29.30 -33.90 11.84
N VAL A 48 -29.18 -33.97 10.52
CA VAL A 48 -28.92 -35.18 9.73
C VAL A 48 -27.67 -34.94 8.87
N ALA A 49 -26.87 -35.98 8.60
CA ALA A 49 -25.67 -35.89 7.77
C ALA A 49 -25.83 -36.67 6.46
N ASP A 50 -26.84 -36.33 5.67
CA ASP A 50 -27.15 -37.00 4.40
C ASP A 50 -26.52 -36.32 3.18
N GLU A 51 -26.00 -35.09 3.33
CA GLU A 51 -25.31 -34.38 2.27
C GLU A 51 -24.01 -35.07 1.84
N ALA A 52 -23.68 -34.91 0.56
CA ALA A 52 -22.48 -35.53 -0.02
C ALA A 52 -21.18 -35.06 0.67
N VAL A 53 -21.15 -33.82 1.15
CA VAL A 53 -19.98 -33.22 1.80
C VAL A 53 -19.64 -33.92 3.12
N TRP A 54 -20.62 -34.47 3.85
CA TRP A 54 -20.35 -35.26 5.05
C TRP A 54 -19.64 -36.59 4.78
N LYS A 55 -19.65 -37.08 3.52
CA LYS A 55 -19.00 -38.34 3.14
C LYS A 55 -17.48 -38.24 3.07
N ILE A 56 -16.93 -37.02 2.96
CA ILE A 56 -15.48 -36.83 3.02
C ILE A 56 -14.95 -36.68 4.43
N ALA A 57 -15.77 -36.34 5.40
CA ALA A 57 -15.34 -36.17 6.77
C ALA A 57 -14.77 -37.48 7.33
N GLU A 58 -13.63 -37.39 8.03
CA GLU A 58 -13.08 -38.55 8.73
C GLU A 58 -14.02 -38.95 9.88
N PRO A 59 -14.45 -40.22 9.97
CA PRO A 59 -15.29 -40.67 11.08
C PRO A 59 -14.50 -40.75 12.38
N ILE A 60 -15.11 -40.26 13.46
CA ILE A 60 -14.61 -40.32 14.84
C ILE A 60 -15.57 -41.20 15.64
N ASP A 61 -15.22 -42.46 15.86
CA ASP A 61 -16.10 -43.47 16.48
C ASP A 61 -15.45 -44.23 17.66
N ASN A 62 -14.30 -43.75 18.13
CA ASN A 62 -13.48 -44.36 19.19
C ASN A 62 -13.85 -43.89 20.62
N PHE A 63 -15.14 -43.69 20.91
CA PHE A 63 -15.58 -43.20 22.22
C PHE A 63 -15.39 -44.25 23.33
N SER A 64 -14.74 -43.85 24.42
CA SER A 64 -14.35 -44.73 25.52
C SER A 64 -14.33 -44.03 26.87
N VAL A 65 -14.08 -44.79 27.95
CA VAL A 65 -13.87 -44.30 29.32
C VAL A 65 -12.41 -44.57 29.71
N PRO A 66 -11.45 -43.71 29.27
CA PRO A 66 -10.02 -44.02 29.31
C PRO A 66 -9.36 -43.85 30.68
N TRP A 67 -10.02 -43.23 31.65
CA TRP A 67 -9.48 -42.95 32.99
C TRP A 67 -9.78 -44.02 34.04
N ILE A 68 -10.61 -45.03 33.73
CA ILE A 68 -10.87 -46.16 34.63
C ILE A 68 -9.94 -47.34 34.30
N THR A 69 -9.74 -48.25 35.26
CA THR A 69 -8.87 -49.43 35.10
C THR A 69 -9.63 -50.72 35.42
N PRO A 70 -9.78 -51.67 34.47
CA PRO A 70 -9.36 -51.58 33.07
C PRO A 70 -10.16 -50.53 32.28
N LYS A 71 -9.56 -49.93 31.25
CA LYS A 71 -10.25 -49.02 30.33
C LYS A 71 -11.42 -49.76 29.67
N ARG A 72 -12.53 -49.09 29.41
CA ARG A 72 -13.68 -49.66 28.70
C ARG A 72 -14.15 -48.79 27.55
N ALA A 73 -14.87 -49.38 26.60
CA ALA A 73 -15.64 -48.65 25.59
C ALA A 73 -16.84 -47.93 26.25
N ALA A 74 -17.40 -46.93 25.54
CA ALA A 74 -18.71 -46.39 25.88
C ALA A 74 -19.77 -47.50 25.87
N LEU A 75 -20.79 -47.39 26.73
CA LEU A 75 -21.90 -48.35 26.79
C LEU A 75 -22.78 -48.26 25.56
N THR A 76 -22.87 -47.07 24.97
CA THR A 76 -23.64 -46.77 23.77
C THR A 76 -22.74 -46.19 22.68
N ALA A 77 -23.15 -46.34 21.42
CA ALA A 77 -22.35 -45.92 20.28
C ALA A 77 -22.43 -44.41 20.04
N THR A 78 -21.31 -43.80 19.68
CA THR A 78 -21.24 -42.42 19.19
C THR A 78 -20.35 -42.34 17.97
N LYS A 79 -20.83 -41.69 16.91
CA LYS A 79 -20.09 -41.42 15.68
C LYS A 79 -20.13 -39.94 15.38
N ALA A 80 -18.97 -39.30 15.30
CA ALA A 80 -18.84 -37.89 15.03
C ALA A 80 -18.03 -37.61 13.77
N ARG A 81 -18.19 -36.40 13.22
CA ARG A 81 -17.52 -35.89 12.02
C ARG A 81 -17.24 -34.41 12.18
N LEU A 82 -16.13 -33.95 11.60
CA LEU A 82 -15.75 -32.54 11.53
C LEU A 82 -15.48 -32.14 10.09
N LEU A 83 -15.97 -30.97 9.71
CA LEU A 83 -15.68 -30.29 8.46
C LEU A 83 -15.45 -28.82 8.72
N TRP A 84 -14.84 -28.10 7.80
CA TRP A 84 -14.73 -26.66 7.89
C TRP A 84 -14.78 -26.01 6.53
N ASP A 85 -15.17 -24.76 6.49
CA ASP A 85 -15.05 -23.93 5.29
C ASP A 85 -14.46 -22.56 5.64
N ARG A 86 -14.74 -21.59 4.78
CA ARG A 86 -14.27 -20.23 4.94
C ARG A 86 -14.86 -19.51 6.15
N GLU A 87 -16.10 -19.82 6.50
CA GLU A 87 -16.89 -19.08 7.48
C GLU A 87 -17.05 -19.84 8.79
N TYR A 88 -17.15 -21.18 8.71
CA TYR A 88 -17.55 -22.03 9.81
C TYR A 88 -16.65 -23.25 10.00
N LEU A 89 -16.57 -23.69 11.26
CA LEU A 89 -16.28 -25.07 11.65
C LEU A 89 -17.62 -25.80 11.83
N TYR A 90 -17.76 -26.96 11.21
CA TYR A 90 -18.95 -27.80 11.30
C TYR A 90 -18.67 -29.08 12.08
N PHE A 91 -19.69 -29.55 12.80
CA PHE A 91 -19.68 -30.86 13.42
C PHE A 91 -21.00 -31.57 13.23
N PHE A 92 -20.93 -32.89 13.20
CA PHE A 92 -22.08 -33.78 13.27
C PHE A 92 -21.76 -34.90 14.25
N ALA A 93 -22.71 -35.26 15.10
CA ALA A 93 -22.63 -36.43 15.97
C ALA A 93 -23.94 -37.21 15.96
N GLN A 94 -23.83 -38.52 15.81
CA GLN A 94 -24.94 -39.47 15.92
C GLN A 94 -24.68 -40.39 17.11
N MET A 95 -25.67 -40.50 17.99
CA MET A 95 -25.57 -41.17 19.27
C MET A 95 -26.72 -42.17 19.42
N THR A 96 -26.40 -43.41 19.78
CA THR A 96 -27.41 -44.38 20.21
C THR A 96 -27.74 -44.11 21.67
N ASP A 97 -29.02 -44.00 21.98
CA ASP A 97 -29.51 -43.63 23.31
C ASP A 97 -30.85 -44.32 23.53
N SER A 98 -31.05 -44.91 24.70
CA SER A 98 -32.26 -45.66 25.02
C SER A 98 -33.26 -44.87 25.84
N ASP A 99 -32.88 -43.72 26.40
CA ASP A 99 -33.72 -42.93 27.30
C ASP A 99 -33.37 -41.44 27.18
N LEU A 100 -33.95 -40.72 26.22
CA LEU A 100 -33.57 -39.34 25.91
C LEU A 100 -33.95 -38.37 27.03
N TYR A 101 -32.96 -37.77 27.68
CA TYR A 101 -33.11 -36.85 28.80
C TYR A 101 -32.51 -35.46 28.50
N ALA A 102 -33.36 -34.45 28.42
CA ALA A 102 -32.97 -33.04 28.39
C ALA A 102 -34.08 -32.12 28.95
N ASP A 103 -34.03 -31.82 30.24
CA ASP A 103 -34.97 -30.91 30.92
C ASP A 103 -34.44 -29.47 31.04
N ILE A 104 -33.14 -29.25 30.79
CA ILE A 104 -32.53 -27.92 30.73
C ILE A 104 -32.75 -27.35 29.32
N THR A 105 -33.39 -26.18 29.28
CA THR A 105 -33.74 -25.49 28.01
C THR A 105 -33.04 -24.14 27.84
N ASP A 106 -32.39 -23.65 28.90
CA ASP A 106 -31.68 -22.37 28.89
C ASP A 106 -30.40 -22.43 28.05
N HIS A 107 -30.17 -21.41 27.22
CA HIS A 107 -28.85 -21.14 26.64
C HIS A 107 -27.86 -20.87 27.78
N ASP A 108 -26.72 -21.56 27.73
CA ASP A 108 -25.65 -21.53 28.74
C ASP A 108 -26.05 -22.09 30.13
N GLY A 109 -27.04 -22.99 30.13
CA GLY A 109 -27.39 -23.81 31.29
C GLY A 109 -26.34 -24.88 31.62
N GLU A 110 -26.52 -25.58 32.75
CA GLU A 110 -25.66 -26.69 33.16
C GLU A 110 -25.96 -27.97 32.35
N LEU A 111 -25.79 -27.93 31.01
CA LEU A 111 -26.26 -28.96 30.08
C LEU A 111 -25.67 -30.35 30.33
N TRP A 112 -24.50 -30.46 30.97
CA TRP A 112 -23.90 -31.72 31.42
C TRP A 112 -24.72 -32.50 32.47
N ARG A 113 -25.85 -31.96 32.93
CA ARG A 113 -26.84 -32.70 33.73
C ARG A 113 -27.88 -33.44 32.89
N ASN A 114 -27.79 -33.37 31.57
CA ASN A 114 -28.67 -33.99 30.59
C ASN A 114 -27.85 -34.86 29.62
N ASP A 115 -28.51 -35.52 28.69
CA ASP A 115 -27.86 -36.08 27.52
C ASP A 115 -27.29 -34.95 26.68
N VAL A 116 -25.97 -34.89 26.64
CA VAL A 116 -25.24 -33.80 26.00
C VAL A 116 -24.04 -34.30 25.22
N PHE A 117 -23.83 -33.67 24.07
CA PHE A 117 -22.63 -33.81 23.26
C PHE A 117 -21.78 -32.55 23.40
N GLU A 118 -20.51 -32.73 23.72
CA GLU A 118 -19.57 -31.64 23.98
C GLU A 118 -18.38 -31.68 23.02
N ILE A 119 -17.92 -30.52 22.60
CA ILE A 119 -16.71 -30.34 21.80
C ILE A 119 -15.78 -29.37 22.52
N PHE A 120 -14.55 -29.79 22.74
CA PHE A 120 -13.48 -28.98 23.28
C PHE A 120 -12.44 -28.69 22.20
N LEU A 121 -12.06 -27.41 22.05
CA LEU A 121 -11.10 -26.98 21.03
C LEU A 121 -9.95 -26.18 21.66
N LYS A 122 -8.72 -26.57 21.30
CA LYS A 122 -7.47 -25.96 21.76
C LYS A 122 -6.62 -25.50 20.56
N PRO A 123 -6.79 -24.25 20.09
CA PRO A 123 -6.09 -23.75 18.90
C PRO A 123 -4.58 -23.52 19.04
N ALA A 124 -4.08 -23.29 20.25
CA ALA A 124 -2.69 -22.90 20.49
C ALA A 124 -2.01 -23.80 21.53
N ASP A 125 -1.06 -24.65 21.14
CA ASP A 125 -0.47 -25.59 22.11
C ASP A 125 0.24 -24.91 23.29
N GLN A 126 0.91 -23.78 23.02
CA GLN A 126 1.76 -23.07 23.99
C GLN A 126 1.03 -22.09 24.91
N HIS A 127 -0.29 -21.93 24.78
CA HIS A 127 -1.06 -20.94 25.52
C HIS A 127 -2.19 -21.58 26.33
N PRO A 128 -2.66 -20.97 27.44
CA PRO A 128 -3.55 -21.66 28.37
C PRO A 128 -5.04 -21.71 27.98
N GLY A 129 -5.51 -20.91 27.02
CA GLY A 129 -6.95 -20.80 26.71
C GLY A 129 -7.48 -21.83 25.72
N TYR A 130 -8.77 -22.19 25.85
CA TYR A 130 -9.49 -23.19 25.05
C TYR A 130 -11.00 -22.91 25.03
N TYR A 131 -11.72 -23.56 24.13
CA TYR A 131 -13.17 -23.40 23.97
C TYR A 131 -13.91 -24.69 24.31
N GLU A 132 -15.15 -24.53 24.73
CA GLU A 132 -16.12 -25.59 24.99
C GLU A 132 -17.44 -25.21 24.34
N PHE A 133 -18.02 -26.16 23.60
CA PHE A 133 -19.34 -26.03 22.98
C PHE A 133 -20.15 -27.28 23.30
N GLN A 134 -21.40 -27.10 23.72
CA GLN A 134 -22.28 -28.22 24.05
C GLN A 134 -23.64 -28.09 23.39
N ALA A 135 -24.26 -29.23 23.06
CA ALA A 135 -25.65 -29.29 22.64
C ALA A 135 -26.32 -30.51 23.27
N ASN A 136 -27.45 -30.30 23.94
CA ASN A 136 -28.21 -31.40 24.56
C ASN A 136 -29.29 -31.97 23.62
N ALA A 137 -29.87 -33.11 23.96
CA ALA A 137 -30.93 -33.76 23.17
C ALA A 137 -32.20 -32.89 23.00
N GLY A 138 -32.40 -31.88 23.86
CA GLY A 138 -33.47 -30.90 23.78
C GLY A 138 -33.21 -29.74 22.81
N GLY A 139 -31.95 -29.57 22.36
CA GLY A 139 -31.52 -28.50 21.47
C GLY A 139 -31.05 -27.22 22.18
N ALA A 140 -30.90 -27.23 23.51
CA ALA A 140 -30.21 -26.16 24.22
C ALA A 140 -28.70 -26.23 23.96
N VAL A 141 -28.04 -25.07 23.95
CA VAL A 141 -26.60 -24.93 23.66
C VAL A 141 -25.85 -24.21 24.77
N LEU A 142 -24.55 -24.50 24.87
CA LEU A 142 -23.59 -23.81 25.73
C LEU A 142 -22.38 -23.44 24.87
N ASP A 143 -21.90 -22.20 24.98
CA ASP A 143 -20.67 -21.74 24.34
C ASP A 143 -19.78 -20.95 25.30
N VAL A 144 -18.56 -21.46 25.54
CA VAL A 144 -17.67 -20.84 26.54
C VAL A 144 -16.23 -20.82 26.06
N PHE A 145 -15.57 -19.68 26.29
CA PHE A 145 -14.13 -19.57 26.23
C PHE A 145 -13.51 -19.55 27.63
N PHE A 146 -12.61 -20.48 27.90
CA PHE A 146 -11.84 -20.51 29.13
C PHE A 146 -10.43 -19.95 28.89
N PRO A 147 -9.99 -18.90 29.61
CA PRO A 147 -8.64 -18.36 29.44
C PRO A 147 -7.54 -19.24 30.06
N ARG A 148 -7.90 -20.14 30.99
CA ARG A 148 -7.01 -21.14 31.62
C ARG A 148 -7.83 -22.23 32.32
N ARG A 149 -7.22 -23.39 32.55
CA ARG A 149 -7.80 -24.51 33.33
C ARG A 149 -7.84 -24.21 34.85
N GLY A 150 -8.91 -24.62 35.53
CA GLY A 150 -8.89 -24.89 36.99
C GLY A 150 -9.26 -23.76 37.97
N GLY A 151 -10.00 -22.73 37.56
CA GLY A 151 -10.64 -21.81 38.52
C GLY A 151 -12.14 -22.09 38.64
N HIS A 152 -12.78 -21.67 39.74
CA HIS A 152 -14.25 -21.55 39.78
C HIS A 152 -14.65 -20.38 38.85
N VAL A 153 -14.92 -20.69 37.57
CA VAL A 153 -15.06 -19.64 36.54
C VAL A 153 -16.16 -19.85 35.50
N PHE A 154 -16.94 -20.93 35.59
CA PHE A 154 -18.07 -21.18 34.68
C PHE A 154 -19.05 -20.00 34.68
N ASP A 155 -19.61 -19.64 35.84
CA ASP A 155 -20.54 -18.51 35.97
C ASP A 155 -19.97 -17.16 35.51
N ARG A 156 -18.64 -17.01 35.55
CA ARG A 156 -17.96 -15.80 35.11
C ARG A 156 -17.76 -15.75 33.59
N PHE A 157 -17.53 -16.87 32.93
CA PHE A 157 -17.19 -16.89 31.50
C PHE A 157 -18.33 -17.34 30.59
N LYS A 158 -19.38 -17.98 31.13
CA LYS A 158 -20.56 -18.38 30.34
C LYS A 158 -21.31 -17.20 29.72
N SER A 159 -21.09 -15.97 30.20
CA SER A 159 -21.63 -14.73 29.60
C SER A 159 -20.55 -13.86 28.95
N ASP A 160 -19.32 -14.37 28.83
CA ASP A 160 -18.16 -13.61 28.33
C ASP A 160 -17.96 -13.83 26.82
N GLY A 161 -19.01 -13.62 26.02
CA GLY A 161 -19.02 -13.76 24.57
C GLY A 161 -20.44 -13.72 24.03
N ASP A 162 -20.57 -13.42 22.74
CA ASP A 162 -21.82 -13.60 21.97
C ASP A 162 -21.41 -14.46 20.76
N PHE A 163 -21.26 -15.77 20.99
CA PHE A 163 -20.78 -16.69 19.96
C PHE A 163 -21.89 -16.97 18.96
N ASP A 164 -21.56 -16.99 17.68
CA ASP A 164 -22.44 -17.48 16.62
C ASP A 164 -22.32 -19.00 16.53
N PHE A 165 -22.84 -19.66 17.56
CA PHE A 165 -22.97 -21.11 17.66
C PHE A 165 -24.42 -21.52 17.37
N GLN A 166 -24.60 -22.34 16.34
CA GLN A 166 -25.91 -22.87 15.96
C GLN A 166 -25.85 -24.39 15.93
N ALA A 167 -26.86 -25.04 16.51
CA ALA A 167 -27.02 -26.48 16.49
C ALA A 167 -28.48 -26.88 16.20
N LYS A 168 -28.65 -28.01 15.52
CA LYS A 168 -29.95 -28.64 15.27
C LYS A 168 -29.90 -30.11 15.67
N VAL A 169 -30.95 -30.55 16.35
CA VAL A 169 -31.06 -31.88 16.92
C VAL A 169 -32.17 -32.66 16.24
N LYS A 170 -31.86 -33.89 15.83
CA LYS A 170 -32.83 -34.87 15.35
C LYS A 170 -32.93 -36.02 16.35
N ARG A 171 -34.09 -36.16 16.99
CA ARG A 171 -34.39 -37.23 17.95
C ARG A 171 -34.99 -38.44 17.23
N GLN A 172 -34.67 -39.64 17.73
CA GLN A 172 -35.31 -40.90 17.36
C GLN A 172 -35.90 -41.53 18.63
N GLY A 173 -36.89 -40.84 19.20
CA GLY A 173 -37.44 -41.15 20.52
C GLY A 173 -38.36 -40.07 21.09
N THR A 174 -38.81 -40.23 22.34
CA THR A 174 -39.55 -39.19 23.09
C THR A 174 -38.70 -38.57 24.19
N LEU A 175 -38.71 -37.24 24.28
CA LEU A 175 -37.83 -36.54 25.22
C LEU A 175 -38.44 -36.52 26.63
N ASN A 176 -37.63 -36.89 27.62
CA ASN A 176 -37.94 -36.92 29.05
C ASN A 176 -39.04 -37.92 29.46
N ASP A 177 -39.26 -38.98 28.68
CA ASP A 177 -40.14 -40.10 29.05
C ASP A 177 -39.31 -41.31 29.45
N TRP A 178 -39.20 -41.57 30.75
CA TRP A 178 -38.45 -42.72 31.27
C TRP A 178 -39.21 -44.05 31.17
N THR A 179 -40.42 -44.04 30.58
CA THR A 179 -41.29 -45.22 30.50
C THR A 179 -41.24 -45.92 29.13
N ASP A 180 -40.72 -45.26 28.10
CA ASP A 180 -40.46 -45.85 26.80
C ASP A 180 -38.97 -46.19 26.61
N LYS A 181 -38.63 -46.60 25.39
CA LYS A 181 -37.25 -46.88 24.99
C LYS A 181 -36.99 -46.25 23.63
N ASP A 182 -36.00 -45.37 23.61
CA ASP A 182 -35.57 -44.64 22.45
C ASP A 182 -34.49 -45.39 21.67
N THR A 183 -34.13 -44.85 20.51
CA THR A 183 -33.09 -45.44 19.66
C THR A 183 -31.88 -44.53 19.45
N GLY A 184 -32.01 -43.25 19.80
CA GLY A 184 -30.91 -42.30 19.75
C GLY A 184 -31.32 -40.89 19.33
N TRP A 185 -30.29 -40.09 19.10
CA TRP A 185 -30.40 -38.74 18.60
C TRP A 185 -29.15 -38.35 17.84
N SER A 186 -29.24 -37.31 17.03
CA SER A 186 -28.12 -36.68 16.37
C SER A 186 -28.14 -35.18 16.52
N VAL A 187 -26.97 -34.58 16.52
CA VAL A 187 -26.78 -33.13 16.51
C VAL A 187 -25.86 -32.75 15.37
N GLU A 188 -26.26 -31.69 14.67
CA GLU A 188 -25.47 -31.03 13.64
C GLU A 188 -25.29 -29.56 14.03
N GLY A 189 -24.08 -29.04 13.98
CA GLY A 189 -23.82 -27.67 14.36
C GLY A 189 -22.69 -27.00 13.60
N ARG A 190 -22.65 -25.66 13.71
CA ARG A 190 -21.63 -24.81 13.11
C ARG A 190 -21.17 -23.71 14.06
N LEU A 191 -19.91 -23.33 13.95
CA LEU A 191 -19.23 -22.33 14.78
C LEU A 191 -18.51 -21.33 13.87
N ARG A 192 -18.78 -20.03 14.03
CA ARG A 192 -18.20 -19.00 13.14
C ARG A 192 -16.75 -18.70 13.51
N TRP A 193 -15.87 -18.59 12.50
CA TRP A 193 -14.44 -18.38 12.74
C TRP A 193 -14.08 -17.06 13.44
N ARG A 194 -14.94 -16.04 13.33
CA ARG A 194 -14.74 -14.76 14.02
C ARG A 194 -14.70 -14.92 15.55
N ASP A 195 -15.39 -15.92 16.09
CA ASP A 195 -15.47 -16.11 17.55
C ASP A 195 -14.19 -16.78 18.11
N PHE A 196 -13.37 -17.33 17.22
CA PHE A 196 -12.03 -17.81 17.54
C PHE A 196 -10.98 -16.69 17.54
N ALA A 197 -11.36 -15.43 17.28
CA ALA A 197 -10.45 -14.29 17.20
C ALA A 197 -9.51 -14.15 18.42
N ARG A 198 -10.00 -14.41 19.64
CA ARG A 198 -9.21 -14.36 20.90
C ARG A 198 -8.01 -15.29 20.89
N THR A 199 -8.11 -16.39 20.15
CA THR A 199 -7.02 -17.34 19.98
C THR A 199 -6.30 -17.19 18.66
N GLY A 200 -6.70 -16.31 17.73
CA GLY A 200 -6.05 -16.14 16.42
C GLY A 200 -6.95 -16.39 15.20
N GLY A 201 -8.23 -16.72 15.40
CA GLY A 201 -9.21 -16.84 14.32
C GLY A 201 -9.27 -18.17 13.56
N ARG A 202 -9.58 -18.11 12.28
CA ARG A 202 -9.62 -19.28 11.40
C ARG A 202 -8.24 -19.97 11.32
N PRO A 203 -8.17 -21.32 11.31
CA PRO A 203 -6.91 -22.03 11.08
C PRO A 203 -6.41 -21.88 9.64
N ASN A 204 -5.10 -21.97 9.45
CA ASN A 204 -4.50 -22.14 8.13
C ASN A 204 -4.61 -23.59 7.65
N PRO A 205 -4.66 -23.84 6.32
CA PRO A 205 -4.42 -25.18 5.78
C PRO A 205 -3.14 -25.79 6.35
N GLY A 206 -3.23 -27.02 6.84
CA GLY A 206 -2.14 -27.75 7.50
C GLY A 206 -1.96 -27.44 8.99
N GLU A 207 -2.67 -26.45 9.56
CA GLU A 207 -2.59 -26.13 10.99
C GLU A 207 -3.13 -27.29 11.84
N ILE A 208 -2.48 -27.54 12.98
CA ILE A 208 -2.87 -28.61 13.91
C ILE A 208 -3.33 -27.98 15.23
N TRP A 209 -4.58 -28.24 15.60
CA TRP A 209 -5.15 -27.94 16.91
C TRP A 209 -5.17 -29.19 17.78
N LYS A 210 -5.55 -29.04 19.06
CA LYS A 210 -5.98 -30.19 19.86
C LYS A 210 -7.48 -30.14 20.10
N PHE A 211 -8.13 -31.29 20.18
CA PHE A 211 -9.56 -31.38 20.45
C PHE A 211 -9.93 -32.62 21.27
N ALA A 212 -11.10 -32.56 21.88
CA ALA A 212 -11.81 -33.71 22.42
C ALA A 212 -13.30 -33.57 22.14
N MET A 213 -13.97 -34.68 21.93
CA MET A 213 -15.42 -34.77 21.93
C MET A 213 -15.85 -35.66 23.08
N CYS A 214 -16.88 -35.26 23.80
CA CYS A 214 -17.35 -35.92 25.00
C CYS A 214 -18.86 -36.12 24.94
N ARG A 215 -19.35 -37.12 25.67
CA ARG A 215 -20.77 -37.41 25.81
C ARG A 215 -21.10 -37.72 27.26
N TYR A 216 -22.19 -37.12 27.73
CA TYR A 216 -22.92 -37.57 28.91
C TYR A 216 -24.18 -38.28 28.40
N ASP A 217 -24.42 -39.49 28.90
CA ASP A 217 -25.54 -40.35 28.50
C ASP A 217 -26.22 -40.84 29.79
N TYR A 218 -27.45 -40.41 30.03
CA TYR A 218 -28.26 -40.71 31.19
C TYR A 218 -29.31 -41.74 30.84
N SER A 219 -29.17 -42.95 31.37
CA SER A 219 -30.19 -43.99 31.25
C SER A 219 -30.58 -44.53 32.62
N VAL A 220 -31.83 -44.99 32.73
CA VAL A 220 -32.32 -45.79 33.87
C VAL A 220 -31.53 -47.09 34.05
N ASP A 221 -30.87 -47.55 32.98
CA ASP A 221 -30.07 -48.77 32.98
C ASP A 221 -28.64 -48.55 33.51
N PHE A 222 -28.23 -47.30 33.78
CA PHE A 222 -26.88 -46.94 34.23
C PHE A 222 -26.84 -46.48 35.69
N GLU A 223 -25.74 -46.80 36.39
CA GLU A 223 -25.45 -46.26 37.73
C GLU A 223 -24.79 -44.86 37.58
N GLY A 224 -25.62 -43.86 37.29
CA GLY A 224 -25.17 -42.51 36.90
C GLY A 224 -24.88 -42.37 35.40
N PRO A 225 -24.46 -41.19 34.91
CA PRO A 225 -24.24 -40.99 33.48
C PRO A 225 -23.04 -41.78 32.96
N ASP A 226 -23.15 -42.35 31.75
CA ASP A 226 -22.02 -42.92 31.02
C ASP A 226 -21.19 -41.80 30.38
N LEU A 227 -20.11 -41.42 31.06
CA LEU A 227 -19.19 -40.38 30.60
C LEU A 227 -18.16 -40.97 29.63
N SER A 228 -18.25 -40.61 28.35
CA SER A 228 -17.33 -41.11 27.31
C SER A 228 -16.68 -39.99 26.50
N THR A 229 -15.53 -40.29 25.88
CA THR A 229 -14.77 -39.35 25.04
C THR A 229 -13.98 -40.05 23.95
N CYS A 230 -13.71 -39.35 22.84
CA CYS A 230 -12.78 -39.81 21.82
C CYS A 230 -11.29 -39.62 22.21
N ALA A 231 -11.00 -38.73 23.17
CA ALA A 231 -9.63 -38.39 23.56
C ALA A 231 -9.07 -39.35 24.63
N PRO A 232 -7.75 -39.65 24.63
CA PRO A 232 -7.12 -40.56 25.58
C PRO A 232 -6.88 -39.94 26.97
N LEU A 233 -7.93 -39.37 27.58
CA LEU A 233 -7.83 -38.67 28.86
C LEU A 233 -7.37 -39.60 29.99
N THR A 234 -6.41 -39.14 30.78
CA THR A 234 -5.84 -39.91 31.90
C THR A 234 -6.59 -39.72 33.22
N LYS A 235 -7.56 -38.79 33.26
CA LYS A 235 -8.45 -38.52 34.41
C LYS A 235 -9.86 -38.20 33.92
N ALA A 236 -10.87 -38.43 34.77
CA ALA A 236 -12.26 -38.00 34.54
C ALA A 236 -12.38 -36.46 34.62
N ASN A 237 -11.77 -35.76 33.68
CA ASN A 237 -11.76 -34.30 33.59
C ASN A 237 -11.61 -33.88 32.13
N PHE A 238 -12.73 -33.49 31.52
CA PHE A 238 -12.79 -33.09 30.11
C PHE A 238 -12.02 -31.81 29.81
N HIS A 239 -11.73 -30.96 30.79
CA HIS A 239 -10.91 -29.75 30.62
C HIS A 239 -9.40 -30.02 30.57
N ARG A 240 -8.95 -31.28 30.53
CA ARG A 240 -7.54 -31.65 30.46
C ARG A 240 -7.04 -31.67 29.01
N PHE A 241 -6.85 -30.46 28.46
CA PHE A 241 -6.43 -30.28 27.07
C PHE A 241 -5.02 -30.83 26.73
N GLU A 242 -4.20 -31.20 27.71
CA GLU A 242 -2.91 -31.85 27.47
C GLU A 242 -3.06 -33.27 26.90
N ASP A 243 -4.20 -33.91 27.18
CA ASP A 243 -4.50 -35.29 26.78
C ASP A 243 -5.40 -35.33 25.51
N TYR A 244 -5.71 -34.19 24.89
CA TYR A 244 -6.54 -34.08 23.69
C TYR A 244 -5.86 -34.64 22.44
N LEU A 245 -6.67 -35.08 21.46
CA LEU A 245 -6.20 -35.57 20.17
C LEU A 245 -5.76 -34.41 19.25
N PRO A 246 -4.77 -34.63 18.35
CA PRO A 246 -4.44 -33.67 17.32
C PRO A 246 -5.52 -33.61 16.22
N LEU A 247 -5.88 -32.40 15.79
CA LEU A 247 -6.84 -32.09 14.73
C LEU A 247 -6.13 -31.30 13.63
N GLN A 248 -5.96 -31.86 12.44
CA GLN A 248 -5.34 -31.19 11.30
C GLN A 248 -6.39 -30.60 10.36
N PHE A 249 -6.26 -29.32 10.01
CA PHE A 249 -7.15 -28.64 9.07
C PHE A 249 -6.67 -28.81 7.63
N VAL A 250 -7.36 -29.64 6.86
CA VAL A 250 -7.05 -29.87 5.44
C VAL A 250 -7.79 -28.82 4.61
N GLY A 251 -7.05 -27.93 3.95
CA GLY A 251 -7.59 -26.81 3.19
C GLY A 251 -8.14 -27.18 1.80
N PRO A 252 -8.76 -26.23 1.10
CA PRO A 252 -9.41 -26.48 -0.19
C PRO A 252 -8.43 -26.92 -1.28
N VAL A 253 -7.15 -26.52 -1.19
CA VAL A 253 -6.18 -26.87 -2.23
C VAL A 253 -5.70 -28.33 -2.15
N GLU A 254 -5.82 -28.96 -0.98
CA GLU A 254 -5.33 -30.32 -0.75
C GLU A 254 -6.46 -31.36 -0.76
N SER A 255 -7.72 -30.93 -0.68
CA SER A 255 -8.86 -31.84 -0.75
C SER A 255 -9.06 -32.36 -2.18
N GLN A 256 -9.15 -33.69 -2.34
CA GLN A 256 -9.33 -34.34 -3.66
C GLN A 256 -10.67 -33.98 -4.37
N GLN A 257 -11.58 -33.30 -3.67
CA GLN A 257 -12.90 -32.91 -4.18
C GLN A 257 -12.99 -31.44 -4.62
N SER A 258 -12.05 -30.58 -4.24
CA SER A 258 -12.08 -29.19 -4.74
C SER A 258 -11.95 -29.20 -6.26
N ARG A 259 -12.78 -28.37 -6.92
CA ARG A 259 -12.70 -28.21 -8.38
C ARG A 259 -11.25 -27.93 -8.76
N ARG A 260 -10.69 -28.74 -9.67
CA ARG A 260 -9.30 -28.54 -10.13
C ARG A 260 -9.13 -27.09 -10.57
N PRO A 261 -8.04 -26.41 -10.15
CA PRO A 261 -7.82 -25.04 -10.57
C PRO A 261 -7.73 -24.96 -12.10
N PRO A 262 -8.16 -23.83 -12.69
CA PRO A 262 -8.05 -23.60 -14.14
C PRO A 262 -6.63 -23.73 -14.69
N LEU A 263 -5.66 -23.37 -13.86
CA LEU A 263 -4.25 -23.39 -14.17
C LEU A 263 -3.53 -24.44 -13.31
N PRO A 264 -2.51 -25.13 -13.87
CA PRO A 264 -1.78 -26.18 -13.17
C PRO A 264 -1.02 -25.67 -11.92
N ARG A 265 -0.85 -26.55 -10.94
CA ARG A 265 -0.04 -26.34 -9.73
C ARG A 265 1.03 -27.44 -9.58
N PRO A 266 2.32 -27.09 -9.35
CA PRO A 266 2.88 -25.74 -9.40
C PRO A 266 2.79 -25.16 -10.82
N LEU A 267 2.83 -23.83 -10.92
CA LEU A 267 2.89 -23.17 -12.23
C LEU A 267 4.15 -23.61 -12.99
N PRO A 268 4.07 -23.85 -14.31
CA PRO A 268 5.24 -24.05 -15.14
C PRO A 268 6.19 -22.86 -15.04
N VAL A 269 7.49 -23.15 -15.12
CA VAL A 269 8.52 -22.10 -15.07
C VAL A 269 8.50 -21.31 -16.36
N VAL A 270 8.27 -20.00 -16.24
CA VAL A 270 8.45 -19.05 -17.34
C VAL A 270 9.92 -18.66 -17.40
N ALA A 271 10.59 -18.98 -18.51
CA ALA A 271 11.98 -18.59 -18.75
C ALA A 271 12.09 -17.11 -19.17
N SER A 272 11.56 -16.20 -18.35
CA SER A 272 11.60 -14.76 -18.62
C SER A 272 13.04 -14.27 -18.74
N ARG A 273 13.33 -13.58 -19.83
CA ARG A 273 14.64 -12.96 -20.10
C ARG A 273 14.64 -11.44 -19.93
N ILE A 274 13.54 -10.88 -19.42
CA ILE A 274 13.44 -9.45 -19.12
C ILE A 274 14.11 -9.20 -17.77
N ILE A 275 15.44 -9.21 -17.77
CA ILE A 275 16.29 -8.94 -16.61
C ILE A 275 17.32 -7.87 -16.99
N GLY A 276 17.50 -6.88 -16.12
CA GLY A 276 18.35 -5.72 -16.37
C GLY A 276 17.65 -4.63 -17.18
N SER A 277 18.44 -3.91 -17.98
CA SER A 277 18.01 -2.75 -18.79
C SER A 277 18.60 -2.84 -20.20
N PRO A 278 17.84 -2.44 -21.26
CA PRO A 278 18.36 -2.26 -22.61
C PRO A 278 19.22 -0.99 -22.76
N ASP A 279 19.07 -0.06 -21.82
CA ASP A 279 19.76 1.22 -21.77
C ASP A 279 21.01 1.08 -20.89
N PRO A 280 22.16 1.67 -21.30
CA PRO A 280 23.35 1.65 -20.45
C PRO A 280 23.03 2.29 -19.10
N PRO A 281 23.51 1.71 -17.99
CA PRO A 281 23.20 2.27 -16.69
C PRO A 281 23.79 3.68 -16.57
N PRO A 282 23.17 4.57 -15.77
CA PRO A 282 23.77 5.85 -15.42
C PRO A 282 25.20 5.65 -14.87
N PRO A 283 26.10 6.64 -15.04
CA PRO A 283 27.50 6.49 -14.67
C PRO A 283 27.70 6.24 -13.16
N TYR A 284 26.73 6.60 -12.33
CA TYR A 284 26.74 6.35 -10.89
C TYR A 284 25.44 5.71 -10.41
N ARG A 285 25.55 4.99 -9.29
CA ARG A 285 24.43 4.52 -8.48
C ARG A 285 24.50 5.13 -7.08
N ALA A 286 23.37 5.21 -6.40
CA ALA A 286 23.33 5.57 -4.98
C ALA A 286 23.46 4.32 -4.09
N VAL A 287 24.29 4.40 -3.05
CA VAL A 287 24.42 3.37 -2.02
C VAL A 287 24.34 4.01 -0.64
N ARG A 288 23.90 3.25 0.37
CA ARG A 288 23.77 3.76 1.74
C ARG A 288 25.13 4.23 2.26
N ALA A 289 25.20 5.48 2.71
CA ALA A 289 26.44 6.07 3.24
C ALA A 289 26.74 5.55 4.65
N TYR A 290 25.70 5.49 5.51
CA TYR A 290 25.81 5.03 6.90
C TYR A 290 24.81 3.88 7.13
N PRO A 291 25.19 2.61 6.87
CA PRO A 291 24.26 1.49 6.82
C PRO A 291 23.47 1.25 8.11
N ALA A 292 24.08 1.49 9.28
CA ALA A 292 23.45 1.29 10.59
C ALA A 292 22.63 2.50 11.09
N LEU A 293 22.72 3.65 10.41
CA LEU A 293 22.07 4.88 10.86
C LEU A 293 20.64 4.98 10.34
N GLU A 294 19.66 5.04 11.24
CA GLU A 294 18.26 5.27 10.88
C GLU A 294 17.88 6.74 11.12
N LEU A 295 17.64 7.47 10.03
CA LEU A 295 17.07 8.82 10.08
C LEU A 295 15.63 8.78 9.58
N LYS A 296 14.71 9.35 10.33
CA LYS A 296 13.31 9.48 9.91
C LYS A 296 13.08 10.84 9.29
N HIS A 297 12.74 10.88 8.02
CA HIS A 297 12.40 12.10 7.29
C HIS A 297 13.47 13.21 7.38
N PRO A 298 14.74 12.91 7.06
CA PRO A 298 15.77 13.95 7.02
C PRO A 298 15.48 14.94 5.88
N LEU A 299 15.69 16.23 6.15
CA LEU A 299 15.43 17.31 5.20
C LEU A 299 16.71 17.91 4.62
N THR A 300 17.72 18.12 5.44
CA THR A 300 18.99 18.74 5.06
C THR A 300 20.14 18.13 5.84
N PHE A 301 21.36 18.41 5.40
CA PHE A 301 22.59 17.83 5.89
C PHE A 301 23.68 18.90 5.91
N VAL A 302 24.37 19.09 7.05
CA VAL A 302 25.48 20.04 7.17
C VAL A 302 26.59 19.50 8.09
N HIS A 303 27.83 19.90 7.80
CA HIS A 303 28.99 19.65 8.65
C HIS A 303 29.06 20.65 9.81
N GLU A 304 29.30 20.18 11.04
CA GLU A 304 29.59 21.07 12.19
C GLU A 304 31.02 21.62 12.10
N PRO A 305 31.20 22.95 11.97
CA PRO A 305 32.53 23.52 11.74
C PRO A 305 33.50 23.19 12.88
N GLY A 306 34.63 22.58 12.53
CA GLY A 306 35.72 22.26 13.45
C GLY A 306 35.60 20.92 14.17
N THR A 307 34.65 20.06 13.79
CA THR A 307 34.51 18.70 14.34
C THR A 307 34.45 17.66 13.22
N ASN A 308 34.31 16.38 13.56
CA ASN A 308 34.01 15.30 12.60
C ASN A 308 32.53 14.89 12.66
N ASP A 309 31.66 15.80 13.10
CA ASP A 309 30.25 15.51 13.30
C ASP A 309 29.39 16.16 12.20
N LEU A 310 28.33 15.44 11.84
CA LEU A 310 27.33 15.87 10.87
C LEU A 310 26.03 16.14 11.58
N LEU A 311 25.26 17.09 11.06
CA LEU A 311 23.93 17.42 11.55
C LEU A 311 22.89 17.28 10.46
N SER A 312 21.71 16.82 10.87
CA SER A 312 20.53 16.71 10.01
C SER A 312 19.32 17.28 10.72
N ILE A 313 18.47 17.99 9.97
CA ILE A 313 17.12 18.31 10.44
C ILE A 313 16.23 17.11 10.11
N LEU A 314 15.52 16.61 11.11
CA LEU A 314 14.50 15.58 10.99
C LEU A 314 13.13 16.22 11.20
N ASN A 315 12.21 15.98 10.28
CA ASN A 315 10.84 16.40 10.43
C ASN A 315 10.04 15.28 11.12
N ALA A 316 9.32 15.59 12.21
CA ALA A 316 8.30 14.68 12.68
C ALA A 316 7.18 14.62 11.63
N LYS A 317 6.35 13.56 11.62
CA LYS A 317 5.18 13.48 10.72
C LYS A 317 4.40 14.80 10.78
N ALA A 318 3.82 15.21 9.66
CA ALA A 318 3.19 16.52 9.45
C ALA A 318 2.15 16.93 10.51
N ASP A 319 1.67 16.00 11.32
CA ASP A 319 0.73 16.19 12.44
C ASP A 319 1.39 16.60 13.77
N GLN A 320 2.70 16.45 13.94
CA GLN A 320 3.40 16.72 15.20
C GLN A 320 4.01 18.12 15.32
N GLY A 321 4.19 18.84 14.20
CA GLY A 321 4.58 20.26 14.20
C GLY A 321 5.90 20.60 14.91
N VAL A 322 6.82 19.64 15.09
CA VAL A 322 8.13 19.86 15.73
C VAL A 322 9.24 19.24 14.89
N SER A 323 10.27 20.02 14.60
CA SER A 323 11.48 19.56 13.93
C SER A 323 12.60 19.34 14.92
N HIS A 324 13.43 18.33 14.70
CA HIS A 324 14.58 18.02 15.54
C HIS A 324 15.87 18.21 14.76
N LEU A 325 16.84 18.88 15.36
CA LEU A 325 18.22 18.91 14.88
C LEU A 325 18.99 17.79 15.58
N VAL A 326 19.49 16.84 14.80
CA VAL A 326 20.27 15.71 15.32
C VAL A 326 21.71 15.74 14.85
N ARG A 327 22.61 15.21 15.66
CA ARG A 327 24.05 15.06 15.40
C ARG A 327 24.45 13.59 15.39
N PHE A 328 25.38 13.23 14.52
CA PHE A 328 26.04 11.92 14.49
C PHE A 328 27.46 12.05 13.93
N PRO A 329 28.39 11.15 14.28
CA PRO A 329 29.75 11.20 13.77
C PRO A 329 29.80 10.81 12.29
N ASP A 330 30.68 11.44 11.52
CA ASP A 330 30.94 11.09 10.12
C ASP A 330 31.80 9.82 10.00
N GLN A 331 31.14 8.66 10.15
CA GLN A 331 31.76 7.33 10.04
C GLN A 331 30.72 6.26 9.68
N ASP A 332 31.08 5.30 8.82
CA ASP A 332 30.17 4.23 8.35
C ASP A 332 29.50 3.43 9.50
N ALA A 333 30.16 3.31 10.66
CA ALA A 333 29.66 2.61 11.84
C ALA A 333 28.67 3.42 12.71
N ALA A 334 28.33 4.65 12.33
CA ALA A 334 27.34 5.45 13.04
C ALA A 334 25.97 4.74 13.06
N ALA A 335 25.38 4.59 14.25
CA ALA A 335 24.09 3.92 14.45
C ALA A 335 23.11 4.75 15.29
N GLU A 336 23.62 5.71 16.05
CA GLU A 336 22.84 6.52 16.99
C GLU A 336 23.00 8.00 16.67
N THR A 337 22.00 8.78 17.07
CA THR A 337 21.98 10.24 16.93
C THR A 337 21.78 10.92 18.28
N GLU A 338 22.42 12.07 18.47
CA GLU A 338 22.19 12.98 19.60
C GLU A 338 21.25 14.12 19.18
N VAL A 339 20.22 14.43 19.97
CA VAL A 339 19.40 15.62 19.74
C VAL A 339 20.14 16.88 20.21
N VAL A 340 20.43 17.78 19.27
CA VAL A 340 21.10 19.07 19.50
C VAL A 340 20.11 20.18 19.79
N GLY A 341 18.91 20.12 19.20
CA GLY A 341 17.85 21.11 19.39
C GLY A 341 16.51 20.63 18.86
N ALA A 342 15.44 21.28 19.32
CA ALA A 342 14.08 21.07 18.84
C ALA A 342 13.45 22.44 18.53
N PHE A 343 12.67 22.50 17.45
CA PHE A 343 12.09 23.75 16.95
C PHE A 343 10.58 23.64 16.83
N PRO A 344 9.82 24.66 17.27
CA PRO A 344 8.40 24.73 16.99
C PRO A 344 8.18 24.97 15.49
N GLY A 345 7.46 24.06 14.84
CA GLY A 345 7.18 24.06 13.41
C GLY A 345 8.12 23.21 12.57
N ILE A 346 8.09 23.49 11.26
CA ILE A 346 8.90 22.79 10.27
C ILE A 346 10.17 23.61 10.01
N ALA A 347 11.32 23.08 10.39
CA ALA A 347 12.61 23.67 10.06
C ALA A 347 13.08 23.15 8.70
N TYR A 348 13.47 24.06 7.81
CA TYR A 348 13.84 23.72 6.43
C TYR A 348 15.35 23.76 6.21
N GLY A 349 16.03 24.76 6.77
CA GLY A 349 17.45 25.00 6.53
C GLY A 349 18.23 25.31 7.79
N LEU A 350 19.55 25.12 7.71
CA LEU A 350 20.50 25.32 8.80
C LEU A 350 21.78 25.96 8.25
N ALA A 351 22.26 27.02 8.89
CA ALA A 351 23.55 27.62 8.57
C ALA A 351 24.34 28.00 9.83
N PHE A 352 25.64 27.75 9.81
CA PHE A 352 26.57 28.25 10.82
C PHE A 352 27.08 29.63 10.43
N HIS A 353 27.24 30.51 11.42
CA HIS A 353 27.88 31.80 11.16
C HIS A 353 29.32 31.61 10.64
N PRO A 354 29.84 32.43 9.71
CA PRO A 354 31.23 32.33 9.24
C PRO A 354 32.29 32.43 10.35
N ARG A 355 31.88 33.00 11.49
CA ARG A 355 32.67 33.16 12.73
C ARG A 355 32.24 32.19 13.84
N PHE A 356 31.67 31.05 13.48
CA PHE A 356 31.11 30.08 14.43
C PHE A 356 32.11 29.63 15.50
N ALA A 357 33.38 29.44 15.13
CA ALA A 357 34.42 29.10 16.08
C ALA A 357 34.59 30.14 17.20
N GLN A 358 34.25 31.40 16.95
CA GLN A 358 34.33 32.48 17.93
C GLN A 358 32.99 32.77 18.62
N ASN A 359 31.89 32.79 17.86
CA ASN A 359 30.61 33.30 18.35
C ASN A 359 29.56 32.21 18.65
N ARG A 360 29.79 30.97 18.18
CA ARG A 360 28.89 29.82 18.34
C ARG A 360 27.46 30.08 17.85
N LEU A 361 27.29 30.95 16.85
CA LEU A 361 25.96 31.30 16.33
C LEU A 361 25.50 30.35 15.22
N VAL A 362 24.27 29.87 15.34
CA VAL A 362 23.60 28.97 14.40
C VAL A 362 22.29 29.61 13.95
N PHE A 363 21.95 29.52 12.68
CA PHE A 363 20.75 30.10 12.09
C PHE A 363 19.88 28.99 11.53
N VAL A 364 18.59 29.04 11.82
CA VAL A 364 17.60 28.04 11.41
C VAL A 364 16.46 28.76 10.69
N GLY A 365 16.17 28.35 9.46
CA GLY A 365 14.98 28.80 8.74
C GLY A 365 13.84 27.83 8.94
N MET A 366 12.66 28.34 9.31
CA MET A 366 11.51 27.53 9.70
C MET A 366 10.18 28.20 9.38
N ASN A 367 9.11 27.41 9.24
CA ASN A 367 7.74 27.87 9.14
C ASN A 367 6.89 27.33 10.30
N LEU A 368 6.12 28.22 10.92
CA LEU A 368 5.24 27.91 12.05
C LEU A 368 4.12 28.94 12.16
N LYS A 369 3.06 28.57 12.89
CA LYS A 369 2.04 29.50 13.41
C LYS A 369 2.51 30.02 14.79
N PRO A 370 3.00 31.27 14.91
CA PRO A 370 3.37 31.83 16.21
C PRO A 370 2.18 31.92 17.16
N GLU A 371 2.44 31.86 18.47
CA GLU A 371 1.43 32.03 19.50
C GLU A 371 0.73 33.39 19.37
N GLY A 372 -0.61 33.39 19.49
CA GLY A 372 -1.42 34.61 19.36
C GLY A 372 -1.56 35.17 17.95
N ARG A 373 -1.10 34.46 16.91
CA ARG A 373 -1.26 34.83 15.50
C ARG A 373 -2.06 33.77 14.76
N GLU A 374 -2.96 34.22 13.88
CA GLU A 374 -3.77 33.30 13.07
C GLU A 374 -3.02 32.74 11.84
N GLU A 375 -2.10 33.54 11.29
CA GLU A 375 -1.34 33.22 10.08
C GLU A 375 -0.04 32.45 10.38
N LYS A 376 0.44 31.68 9.39
CA LYS A 376 1.77 31.05 9.43
C LYS A 376 2.84 32.02 8.94
N PHE A 377 4.05 31.87 9.48
CA PHE A 377 5.20 32.71 9.18
C PHE A 377 6.42 31.86 8.88
N THR A 378 7.08 32.16 7.76
CA THR A 378 8.46 31.77 7.55
C THR A 378 9.35 32.76 8.29
N ARG A 379 10.34 32.25 9.02
CA ARG A 379 11.29 33.07 9.76
C ARG A 379 12.67 32.45 9.82
N VAL A 380 13.67 33.30 9.98
CA VAL A 380 15.04 32.90 10.33
C VAL A 380 15.28 33.22 11.79
N VAL A 381 15.64 32.20 12.57
CA VAL A 381 15.94 32.33 14.00
C VAL A 381 17.41 32.03 14.24
N ARG A 382 18.07 32.90 14.99
CA ARG A 382 19.45 32.72 15.45
C ARG A 382 19.46 32.13 16.85
N TYR A 383 20.23 31.06 17.04
CA TYR A 383 20.53 30.44 18.32
C TYR A 383 22.04 30.50 18.61
N ARG A 384 22.41 30.24 19.86
CA ARG A 384 23.78 30.01 20.31
C ARG A 384 23.93 28.55 20.71
N LEU A 385 25.00 27.91 20.21
CA LEU A 385 25.42 26.60 20.68
C LEU A 385 26.22 26.75 21.98
N ASP A 386 25.79 26.05 23.03
CA ASP A 386 26.53 25.94 24.27
C ASP A 386 27.78 25.05 24.04
N PRO A 387 29.00 25.54 24.33
CA PRO A 387 30.22 24.79 24.11
C PRO A 387 30.40 23.59 25.05
N GLU A 388 29.75 23.59 26.22
CA GLU A 388 29.86 22.51 27.21
C GLU A 388 28.89 21.38 26.91
N THR A 389 27.61 21.71 26.77
CA THR A 389 26.57 20.71 26.48
C THR A 389 26.52 20.32 25.00
N ARG A 390 27.12 21.14 24.12
CA ARG A 390 27.02 21.02 22.65
C ARG A 390 25.58 20.99 22.15
N LYS A 391 24.66 21.66 22.85
CA LYS A 391 23.24 21.81 22.47
C LYS A 391 22.93 23.26 22.16
N LEU A 392 21.88 23.49 21.36
CA LEU A 392 21.37 24.84 21.15
C LEU A 392 20.67 25.31 22.42
N ASP A 393 21.04 26.48 22.90
CA ASP A 393 20.37 27.15 24.01
C ASP A 393 19.03 27.75 23.50
N PRO A 394 17.87 27.22 23.90
CA PRO A 394 16.58 27.74 23.44
C PRO A 394 16.33 29.18 23.90
N ASP A 395 16.90 29.61 25.03
CA ASP A 395 16.72 30.96 25.58
C ASP A 395 17.54 32.01 24.81
N SER A 396 18.49 31.56 23.97
CA SER A 396 19.29 32.42 23.10
C SER A 396 18.61 32.80 21.78
N ALA A 397 17.41 32.29 21.54
CA ALA A 397 16.67 32.45 20.28
C ALA A 397 16.37 33.92 19.96
N VAL A 398 16.76 34.37 18.76
CA VAL A 398 16.42 35.69 18.23
C VAL A 398 15.89 35.55 16.80
N THR A 399 14.63 35.93 16.58
CA THR A 399 14.06 36.07 15.24
C THR A 399 14.80 37.19 14.51
N ILE A 400 15.50 36.85 13.42
CA ILE A 400 16.26 37.79 12.60
C ILE A 400 15.35 38.48 11.60
N ILE A 401 14.56 37.71 10.87
CA ILE A 401 13.61 38.21 9.86
C ILE A 401 12.45 37.23 9.75
N GLU A 402 11.25 37.74 9.50
CA GLU A 402 10.04 36.92 9.30
C GLU A 402 9.06 37.58 8.33
N TRP A 403 8.23 36.76 7.69
CA TRP A 403 7.14 37.18 6.80
C TRP A 403 6.01 36.15 6.78
N PRO A 404 4.76 36.56 6.51
CA PRO A 404 3.64 35.63 6.35
C PRO A 404 3.86 34.67 5.17
N SER A 405 3.59 33.38 5.36
CA SER A 405 3.73 32.35 4.33
C SER A 405 2.97 31.08 4.71
N ASP A 406 2.09 30.59 3.83
CA ASP A 406 1.24 29.41 4.06
C ASP A 406 1.29 28.43 2.88
N GLY A 407 2.52 28.07 2.51
CA GLY A 407 2.83 27.29 1.30
C GLY A 407 4.02 27.89 0.58
N HIS A 408 4.74 27.08 -0.20
CA HIS A 408 5.97 27.47 -0.89
C HIS A 408 6.89 28.30 0.01
N ASN A 409 7.19 27.78 1.19
CA ASN A 409 7.65 28.61 2.29
C ASN A 409 9.07 29.17 2.11
N GLY A 410 9.88 28.57 1.23
CA GLY A 410 11.32 28.78 1.21
C GLY A 410 11.93 28.47 2.59
N GLY A 411 12.84 29.33 3.05
CA GLY A 411 13.43 29.23 4.37
C GLY A 411 14.74 28.43 4.42
N ASP A 412 15.30 28.03 3.28
CA ASP A 412 16.70 27.62 3.23
C ASP A 412 17.63 28.85 3.26
N LEU A 413 18.81 28.70 3.85
CA LEU A 413 19.68 29.82 4.21
C LEU A 413 21.17 29.46 4.12
N GLY A 414 22.00 30.46 3.82
CA GLY A 414 23.44 30.26 3.69
C GLY A 414 24.21 31.57 3.71
N PHE A 415 25.44 31.54 4.22
CA PHE A 415 26.34 32.68 4.19
C PHE A 415 27.20 32.67 2.93
N SER A 416 27.28 33.80 2.25
CA SER A 416 28.15 33.90 1.08
C SER A 416 29.63 33.86 1.52
N PRO A 417 30.47 33.02 0.88
CA PRO A 417 31.90 33.02 1.14
C PRO A 417 32.60 34.29 0.61
N LYS A 418 31.93 35.10 -0.22
CA LYS A 418 32.50 36.32 -0.81
C LYS A 418 32.27 37.58 0.01
N ASP A 419 31.03 37.80 0.45
CA ASP A 419 30.65 39.03 1.13
C ASP A 419 30.29 38.84 2.61
N GLY A 420 30.18 37.59 3.09
CA GLY A 420 29.86 37.27 4.48
C GLY A 420 28.41 37.55 4.88
N MET A 421 27.54 37.92 3.93
CA MET A 421 26.14 38.23 4.19
C MET A 421 25.30 36.95 4.26
N LEU A 422 24.19 37.02 4.99
CA LEU A 422 23.22 35.94 5.06
C LEU A 422 22.22 36.08 3.90
N TYR A 423 22.08 35.00 3.14
CA TYR A 423 21.08 34.87 2.09
C TYR A 423 19.99 33.90 2.57
N VAL A 424 18.75 34.15 2.14
CA VAL A 424 17.57 33.37 2.55
C VAL A 424 16.62 33.21 1.37
N THR A 425 16.15 32.00 1.12
CA THR A 425 15.10 31.73 0.14
C THR A 425 13.72 32.07 0.69
N SER A 426 12.83 32.55 -0.17
CA SER A 426 11.44 32.85 0.14
C SER A 426 10.59 32.53 -1.09
N GLY A 427 9.63 31.62 -0.98
CA GLY A 427 8.72 31.34 -2.08
C GLY A 427 7.51 32.27 -2.08
N ASP A 428 6.57 32.03 -2.98
CA ASP A 428 5.43 32.91 -3.25
C ASP A 428 4.39 32.99 -2.11
N GLY A 429 4.53 32.13 -1.10
CA GLY A 429 3.72 32.13 0.12
C GLY A 429 2.37 31.43 -0.01
N THR A 430 2.11 30.78 -1.15
CA THR A 430 0.88 30.05 -1.44
C THR A 430 1.15 28.55 -1.61
N SER A 431 0.11 27.71 -1.61
CA SER A 431 0.27 26.27 -1.87
C SER A 431 0.04 25.90 -3.35
N ASP A 432 -0.12 26.88 -4.25
CA ASP A 432 -0.51 26.68 -5.65
C ASP A 432 0.05 27.81 -6.57
N SER A 433 -0.64 28.14 -7.68
CA SER A 433 -0.19 28.95 -8.83
C SER A 433 -0.03 30.46 -8.56
N ASP A 434 0.52 30.84 -7.40
CA ASP A 434 0.72 32.22 -6.94
C ASP A 434 -0.58 33.02 -6.95
N GLY A 435 -1.56 32.59 -6.13
CA GLY A 435 -2.85 33.27 -5.97
C GLY A 435 -2.75 34.68 -5.38
N ASN A 436 -1.63 34.97 -4.72
CA ASN A 436 -1.34 36.27 -4.12
C ASN A 436 -0.61 37.24 -5.08
N LEU A 437 -0.28 36.80 -6.30
CA LEU A 437 0.43 37.57 -7.33
C LEU A 437 1.77 38.16 -6.85
N THR A 438 2.51 37.41 -6.05
CA THR A 438 3.72 37.88 -5.36
C THR A 438 4.98 37.71 -6.19
N GLY A 439 5.02 36.79 -7.15
CA GLY A 439 6.25 36.47 -7.88
C GLY A 439 6.86 37.66 -8.62
N GLN A 440 6.05 38.62 -9.05
CA GLN A 440 6.50 39.86 -9.72
C GLN A 440 6.41 41.12 -8.84
N ASP A 441 5.97 40.99 -7.58
CA ASP A 441 5.79 42.11 -6.65
C ASP A 441 7.02 42.28 -5.74
N LEU A 442 7.64 43.46 -5.81
CA LEU A 442 8.79 43.81 -4.98
C LEU A 442 8.40 44.42 -3.62
N SER A 443 7.12 44.64 -3.35
CA SER A 443 6.64 45.32 -2.12
C SER A 443 6.63 44.43 -0.87
N ASN A 444 6.80 43.12 -1.04
CA ASN A 444 6.82 42.12 0.02
C ASN A 444 8.09 41.24 -0.07
N LEU A 445 8.26 40.25 0.82
CA LEU A 445 9.47 39.41 0.87
C LEU A 445 9.32 38.06 0.15
N LEU A 446 8.19 37.81 -0.51
CA LEU A 446 7.84 36.54 -1.15
C LEU A 446 8.44 36.44 -2.55
N GLY A 447 8.55 35.21 -3.06
CA GLY A 447 9.03 34.89 -4.41
C GLY A 447 10.45 35.37 -4.70
N ALA A 448 11.33 35.33 -3.71
CA ALA A 448 12.63 36.02 -3.72
C ALA A 448 13.77 35.23 -3.05
N VAL A 449 14.99 35.65 -3.38
CA VAL A 449 16.17 35.45 -2.52
C VAL A 449 16.45 36.77 -1.82
N LEU A 450 16.57 36.72 -0.49
CA LEU A 450 16.87 37.86 0.37
C LEU A 450 18.37 37.89 0.70
N ARG A 451 18.91 39.08 0.97
CA ARG A 451 20.30 39.28 1.42
C ARG A 451 20.38 40.34 2.52
N ILE A 452 20.91 39.97 3.69
CA ILE A 452 20.99 40.82 4.89
C ILE A 452 22.35 40.69 5.62
N ASP A 453 22.73 41.74 6.35
CA ASP A 453 23.91 41.79 7.22
C ASP A 453 23.49 41.58 8.69
N VAL A 454 23.85 40.42 9.25
CA VAL A 454 23.55 40.05 10.65
C VAL A 454 24.67 40.43 11.62
N ASP A 455 25.84 40.85 11.11
CA ASP A 455 26.98 41.28 11.91
C ASP A 455 26.89 42.78 12.27
N ARG A 456 26.12 43.56 11.51
CA ARG A 456 25.89 45.00 11.72
C ARG A 456 24.39 45.30 11.80
N PRO A 457 23.71 44.95 12.90
CA PRO A 457 22.28 45.22 13.05
C PRO A 457 21.96 46.72 13.00
N ALA A 458 20.79 47.07 12.45
CA ALA A 458 20.24 48.42 12.54
C ALA A 458 19.69 48.70 13.95
N ALA A 459 19.33 49.95 14.24
CA ALA A 459 18.83 50.33 15.57
C ALA A 459 17.50 49.64 15.94
N ASP A 460 16.67 49.35 14.94
CA ASP A 460 15.31 48.80 15.06
C ASP A 460 15.19 47.34 14.60
N LYS A 461 16.26 46.76 14.05
CA LYS A 461 16.25 45.41 13.47
C LYS A 461 17.50 44.63 13.88
N PRO A 462 17.40 43.30 14.10
CA PRO A 462 18.54 42.43 14.41
C PRO A 462 19.46 42.15 13.19
N TYR A 463 19.27 42.87 12.09
CA TYR A 463 20.10 42.89 10.89
C TYR A 463 20.10 44.30 10.28
N SER A 464 20.99 44.56 9.33
CA SER A 464 20.88 45.69 8.41
C SER A 464 20.85 45.21 6.96
N VAL A 465 20.44 46.10 6.05
CA VAL A 465 20.46 45.82 4.62
C VAL A 465 21.73 46.39 4.01
N PRO A 466 22.56 45.57 3.33
CA PRO A 466 23.74 46.04 2.64
C PRO A 466 23.46 47.19 1.66
N ALA A 467 24.38 48.16 1.60
CA ALA A 467 24.20 49.36 0.78
C ALA A 467 24.13 49.07 -0.73
N ASP A 468 24.70 47.94 -1.16
CA ASP A 468 24.76 47.46 -2.53
C ASP A 468 23.62 46.49 -2.90
N ASN A 469 22.60 46.28 -2.04
CA ASN A 469 21.40 45.55 -2.45
C ASN A 469 20.69 46.25 -3.62
N PRO A 470 20.22 45.50 -4.64
CA PRO A 470 19.75 46.05 -5.90
C PRO A 470 18.52 46.94 -5.77
N PHE A 471 17.64 46.66 -4.81
CA PHE A 471 16.35 47.34 -4.68
C PHE A 471 16.29 48.34 -3.53
N ARG A 472 17.40 48.57 -2.81
CA ARG A 472 17.44 49.45 -1.63
C ARG A 472 16.98 50.89 -1.91
N GLY A 473 17.24 51.40 -3.12
CA GLY A 473 16.84 52.74 -3.56
C GLY A 473 15.53 52.80 -4.35
N LEU A 474 14.87 51.67 -4.59
CA LEU A 474 13.65 51.61 -5.38
C LEU A 474 12.43 51.88 -4.48
N ALA A 475 11.69 52.94 -4.78
CA ALA A 475 10.53 53.32 -3.99
C ALA A 475 9.48 52.19 -3.96
N GLY A 476 9.01 51.85 -2.76
CA GLY A 476 8.02 50.78 -2.54
C GLY A 476 8.57 49.36 -2.60
N ALA A 477 9.84 49.16 -2.96
CA ALA A 477 10.46 47.84 -2.93
C ALA A 477 11.03 47.50 -1.55
N ARG A 478 11.03 46.21 -1.21
CA ARG A 478 11.70 45.71 -0.02
C ARG A 478 13.22 45.71 -0.24
N PRO A 479 13.97 46.46 0.59
CA PRO A 479 15.41 46.61 0.39
C PRO A 479 16.18 45.30 0.63
N GLU A 480 15.58 44.33 1.34
CA GLU A 480 16.16 43.01 1.62
C GLU A 480 16.28 42.11 0.38
N ILE A 481 15.49 42.36 -0.68
CA ILE A 481 15.46 41.51 -1.88
C ILE A 481 16.80 41.59 -2.64
N TRP A 482 17.34 40.44 -3.00
CA TRP A 482 18.51 40.28 -3.87
C TRP A 482 18.13 39.89 -5.30
N ALA A 483 17.20 38.96 -5.45
CA ALA A 483 16.58 38.54 -6.72
C ALA A 483 15.14 38.12 -6.47
N TYR A 484 14.28 38.15 -7.49
CA TYR A 484 12.85 37.84 -7.38
C TYR A 484 12.33 37.06 -8.60
N GLY A 485 11.05 36.71 -8.61
CA GLY A 485 10.46 35.89 -9.68
C GLY A 485 10.62 34.40 -9.46
N LEU A 486 10.70 33.95 -8.21
CA LEU A 486 10.79 32.52 -7.83
C LEU A 486 9.45 32.02 -7.30
N ARG A 487 9.17 30.73 -7.47
CA ARG A 487 7.94 30.09 -6.99
C ARG A 487 8.14 29.46 -5.62
N ASN A 488 8.93 28.37 -5.60
CA ASN A 488 9.22 27.60 -4.41
C ASN A 488 10.72 27.23 -4.40
N PRO A 489 11.60 28.21 -4.10
CA PRO A 489 13.04 27.97 -4.00
C PRO A 489 13.34 27.08 -2.77
N TRP A 490 13.60 25.79 -3.00
CA TRP A 490 13.68 24.76 -1.96
C TRP A 490 15.07 24.64 -1.31
N ARG A 491 16.11 24.27 -2.07
CA ARG A 491 17.51 24.29 -1.59
C ARG A 491 18.32 25.35 -2.29
N MET A 492 19.22 25.97 -1.53
CA MET A 492 20.25 26.81 -2.10
C MET A 492 21.63 26.50 -1.54
N SER A 493 22.66 26.72 -2.36
CA SER A 493 24.04 26.59 -1.91
C SER A 493 24.96 27.54 -2.64
N PHE A 494 26.01 27.97 -1.93
CA PHE A 494 27.11 28.69 -2.54
C PHE A 494 28.16 27.69 -3.05
N ASP A 495 28.65 27.91 -4.26
CA ASP A 495 29.94 27.33 -4.67
C ASP A 495 31.04 27.93 -3.75
N PRO A 496 31.71 27.11 -2.92
CA PRO A 496 32.69 27.61 -1.95
C PRO A 496 33.93 28.22 -2.60
N ARG A 497 34.20 27.93 -3.88
CA ARG A 497 35.35 28.50 -4.62
C ARG A 497 34.96 29.72 -5.43
N SER A 498 33.89 29.63 -6.24
CA SER A 498 33.50 30.73 -7.13
C SER A 498 32.55 31.74 -6.49
N GLY A 499 31.91 31.40 -5.37
CA GLY A 499 30.90 32.23 -4.68
C GLY A 499 29.58 32.40 -5.45
N ARG A 500 29.34 31.59 -6.49
CA ARG A 500 28.06 31.54 -7.20
C ARG A 500 26.99 30.96 -6.30
N LEU A 501 25.78 31.53 -6.34
CA LEU A 501 24.62 31.05 -5.60
C LEU A 501 23.72 30.25 -6.54
N TRP A 502 23.49 28.99 -6.20
CA TRP A 502 22.57 28.11 -6.93
C TRP A 502 21.31 27.87 -6.12
N VAL A 503 20.17 27.78 -6.79
CA VAL A 503 18.86 27.51 -6.19
C VAL A 503 18.10 26.47 -7.02
N GLY A 504 17.62 25.41 -6.38
CA GLY A 504 16.56 24.57 -6.94
C GLY A 504 15.20 25.19 -6.68
N ASN A 505 14.34 25.27 -7.70
CA ASN A 505 13.02 25.87 -7.62
C ASN A 505 11.97 24.92 -8.20
N ASN A 506 10.95 24.63 -7.40
CA ASN A 506 9.86 23.77 -7.87
C ASN A 506 8.93 24.48 -8.85
N GLY A 507 8.64 23.80 -9.94
CA GLY A 507 7.59 24.12 -10.90
C GLY A 507 6.17 23.99 -10.37
N GLN A 508 5.21 24.44 -11.16
CA GLN A 508 3.77 24.30 -10.94
C GLN A 508 3.17 23.20 -11.84
N ASP A 509 3.21 23.38 -13.15
CA ASP A 509 2.39 22.59 -14.09
C ASP A 509 3.22 21.71 -15.01
N LEU A 510 4.29 22.24 -15.60
CA LEU A 510 4.99 21.54 -16.69
C LEU A 510 6.51 21.53 -16.57
N TRP A 511 7.12 22.46 -15.82
CA TRP A 511 8.58 22.61 -15.81
C TRP A 511 9.15 22.85 -14.42
N GLU A 512 10.26 22.19 -14.14
CA GLU A 512 11.12 22.35 -12.96
C GLU A 512 12.37 23.20 -13.29
N GLN A 513 12.97 23.94 -12.34
CA GLN A 513 14.10 24.83 -12.65
C GLN A 513 15.26 24.83 -11.64
N VAL A 514 16.50 24.83 -12.17
CA VAL A 514 17.69 25.31 -11.46
C VAL A 514 17.98 26.75 -11.86
N TYR A 515 18.18 27.64 -10.88
CA TYR A 515 18.61 29.01 -11.11
C TYR A 515 20.05 29.24 -10.60
N LEU A 516 20.83 29.95 -11.41
CA LEU A 516 22.05 30.63 -10.97
C LEU A 516 21.66 32.05 -10.55
N ILE A 517 21.69 32.34 -9.25
CA ILE A 517 21.14 33.57 -8.69
C ILE A 517 22.08 34.76 -8.92
N GLU A 518 21.61 35.74 -9.70
CA GLU A 518 22.31 37.00 -9.95
C GLU A 518 21.66 38.21 -9.27
N ARG A 519 22.46 39.25 -9.06
CA ARG A 519 22.04 40.51 -8.43
C ARG A 519 20.95 41.19 -9.25
N GLY A 520 19.77 41.36 -8.66
CA GLY A 520 18.65 42.10 -9.24
C GLY A 520 17.89 41.35 -10.34
N ALA A 521 18.18 40.07 -10.55
CA ALA A 521 17.52 39.25 -11.56
C ALA A 521 16.04 39.04 -11.27
N ASN A 522 15.26 38.92 -12.35
CA ASN A 522 13.83 38.59 -12.34
C ASN A 522 13.63 37.24 -13.05
N TYR A 523 13.35 36.17 -12.31
CA TYR A 523 13.14 34.84 -12.89
C TYR A 523 11.71 34.61 -13.41
N GLY A 524 10.87 35.64 -13.34
CA GLY A 524 9.67 35.72 -14.14
C GLY A 524 8.45 34.97 -13.62
N TRP A 525 8.54 34.20 -12.53
CA TRP A 525 7.36 33.69 -11.85
C TRP A 525 6.45 34.86 -11.44
N SER A 526 5.17 34.88 -11.75
CA SER A 526 4.33 33.83 -12.36
C SER A 526 3.87 34.16 -13.79
N VAL A 527 4.61 35.04 -14.51
CA VAL A 527 4.39 35.34 -15.94
C VAL A 527 4.97 34.23 -16.83
N VAL A 528 6.08 33.64 -16.40
CA VAL A 528 6.73 32.47 -17.01
C VAL A 528 7.02 31.40 -15.96
N GLU A 529 7.15 30.16 -16.43
CA GLU A 529 7.61 29.00 -15.68
C GLU A 529 8.87 28.48 -16.40
N GLY A 530 10.05 28.74 -15.84
CA GLY A 530 11.32 28.54 -16.53
C GLY A 530 11.42 29.42 -17.79
N THR A 531 11.72 28.81 -18.94
CA THR A 531 11.72 29.53 -20.22
C THR A 531 10.34 29.59 -20.90
N HIS A 532 9.29 29.04 -20.27
CA HIS A 532 8.00 28.81 -20.90
C HIS A 532 6.92 29.79 -20.44
N PRO A 533 6.00 30.21 -21.33
CA PRO A 533 4.86 31.05 -20.96
C PRO A 533 3.97 30.38 -19.90
N PHE A 534 3.58 31.13 -18.88
CA PHE A 534 2.62 30.67 -17.87
C PHE A 534 1.37 31.57 -17.88
N TYR A 535 1.30 32.61 -17.05
CA TYR A 535 0.23 33.62 -17.07
C TYR A 535 0.73 34.96 -17.65
N ARG A 536 0.81 35.04 -18.98
CA ARG A 536 1.33 36.22 -19.70
C ARG A 536 0.53 37.51 -19.47
N GLU A 537 -0.71 37.38 -19.02
CA GLU A 537 -1.59 38.48 -18.67
C GLU A 537 -1.27 39.11 -17.31
N ARG A 538 -0.50 38.43 -16.45
CA ARG A 538 -0.06 39.00 -15.17
C ARG A 538 0.93 40.13 -15.41
N LYS A 539 0.91 41.13 -14.53
CA LYS A 539 1.81 42.28 -14.61
C LYS A 539 3.25 41.83 -14.34
N GLN A 540 4.10 41.90 -15.36
CA GLN A 540 5.54 41.69 -15.19
C GLN A 540 6.16 42.79 -14.33
N GLY A 541 7.10 42.41 -13.47
CA GLY A 541 7.91 43.31 -12.68
C GLY A 541 8.81 44.21 -13.55
N PRO A 542 9.43 45.24 -12.95
CA PRO A 542 10.11 46.30 -13.70
C PRO A 542 11.42 45.87 -14.39
N HIS A 543 11.92 44.66 -14.13
CA HIS A 543 13.19 44.15 -14.66
C HIS A 543 12.97 43.09 -15.76
N PRO A 544 13.90 42.97 -16.73
CA PRO A 544 13.84 41.95 -17.78
C PRO A 544 13.92 40.54 -17.19
N LEU A 545 13.31 39.58 -17.88
CA LEU A 545 13.31 38.18 -17.47
C LEU A 545 14.70 37.55 -17.65
N SER A 546 15.15 36.82 -16.63
CA SER A 546 16.37 36.02 -16.63
C SER A 546 16.02 34.55 -16.81
N PRO A 547 16.68 33.83 -17.73
CA PRO A 547 16.40 32.41 -17.93
C PRO A 547 16.92 31.56 -16.76
N PRO A 548 16.36 30.35 -16.56
CA PRO A 548 16.96 29.36 -15.68
C PRO A 548 18.33 28.89 -16.21
N ALA A 549 19.13 28.35 -15.31
CA ALA A 549 20.36 27.66 -15.68
C ALA A 549 20.05 26.30 -16.33
N ALA A 550 19.00 25.63 -15.86
CA ALA A 550 18.40 24.48 -16.51
C ALA A 550 16.91 24.41 -16.17
N ASP A 551 16.09 23.99 -17.13
CA ASP A 551 14.71 23.59 -16.94
C ASP A 551 14.49 22.13 -17.38
N HIS A 552 13.65 21.41 -16.64
CA HIS A 552 13.30 20.01 -16.90
C HIS A 552 11.78 19.87 -17.04
N PRO A 553 11.26 19.16 -18.05
CA PRO A 553 9.83 18.94 -18.19
C PRO A 553 9.30 17.98 -17.10
N HIS A 554 8.00 18.05 -16.79
CA HIS A 554 7.35 17.17 -15.80
C HIS A 554 7.30 15.68 -16.15
N SER A 555 7.62 15.34 -17.40
CA SER A 555 7.94 13.97 -17.79
C SER A 555 9.27 13.50 -17.16
N GLU A 556 10.23 14.39 -16.93
CA GLU A 556 11.58 14.09 -16.43
C GLU A 556 11.78 14.41 -14.93
N ALA A 557 11.23 15.51 -14.40
CA ALA A 557 11.36 15.97 -13.00
C ALA A 557 10.06 16.64 -12.52
N ARG A 558 9.66 16.54 -11.24
CA ARG A 558 8.36 17.09 -10.75
C ARG A 558 8.40 17.86 -9.44
N SER A 559 9.56 17.90 -8.79
CA SER A 559 9.76 18.56 -7.52
C SER A 559 11.26 18.75 -7.31
N LEU A 560 11.84 19.71 -8.03
CA LEU A 560 13.28 19.87 -8.09
C LEU A 560 13.86 20.38 -6.76
N THR A 561 14.82 19.64 -6.24
CA THR A 561 15.36 19.89 -4.91
C THR A 561 16.44 20.97 -4.93
N GLY A 562 17.28 21.01 -5.96
CA GLY A 562 18.58 21.73 -5.94
C GLY A 562 19.70 20.83 -5.39
N GLY A 563 20.85 21.40 -5.02
CA GLY A 563 21.98 20.63 -4.50
C GLY A 563 23.24 21.43 -4.19
N VAL A 564 24.43 20.88 -4.49
CA VAL A 564 25.73 21.43 -4.05
C VAL A 564 26.80 21.39 -5.16
N THR A 565 27.79 22.29 -5.10
CA THR A 565 28.95 22.23 -6.00
C THR A 565 30.01 21.28 -5.45
N TYR A 566 30.37 20.24 -6.20
CA TYR A 566 31.28 19.19 -5.76
C TYR A 566 32.75 19.52 -6.07
N TYR A 567 33.64 19.33 -5.10
CA TYR A 567 35.10 19.49 -5.28
C TYR A 567 35.93 18.38 -4.61
N GLY A 568 35.28 17.29 -4.17
CA GLY A 568 35.94 16.16 -3.54
C GLY A 568 36.95 15.45 -4.45
N ASP A 569 37.66 14.49 -3.86
CA ASP A 569 38.76 13.79 -4.52
C ASP A 569 38.31 12.47 -5.14
N LYS A 570 37.21 11.87 -4.65
CA LYS A 570 36.70 10.58 -5.11
C LYS A 570 36.22 10.60 -6.56
N PHE A 571 35.65 11.71 -7.04
CA PHE A 571 35.09 11.84 -8.39
C PHE A 571 35.71 13.01 -9.17
N PRO A 572 36.92 12.85 -9.73
CA PRO A 572 37.61 13.92 -10.45
C PRO A 572 36.81 14.51 -11.62
N ASP A 573 35.95 13.74 -12.28
CA ASP A 573 35.14 14.18 -13.42
C ASP A 573 33.91 15.00 -13.01
N LEU A 574 33.52 14.98 -11.74
CA LEU A 574 32.43 15.79 -11.17
C LEU A 574 32.91 17.11 -10.55
N ARG A 575 34.23 17.35 -10.48
CA ARG A 575 34.78 18.54 -9.83
C ARG A 575 34.33 19.84 -10.52
N GLY A 576 33.81 20.76 -9.72
CA GLY A 576 33.25 22.04 -10.15
C GLY A 576 31.82 21.96 -10.69
N MET A 577 31.24 20.77 -10.77
CA MET A 577 29.84 20.62 -11.17
C MET A 577 28.91 20.93 -10.00
N TYR A 578 27.82 21.64 -10.30
CA TYR A 578 26.66 21.74 -9.42
C TYR A 578 25.83 20.45 -9.58
N ILE A 579 25.83 19.62 -8.55
CA ILE A 579 25.11 18.35 -8.49
C ILE A 579 23.77 18.60 -7.82
N TYR A 580 22.68 18.24 -8.49
CA TYR A 580 21.31 18.47 -8.03
C TYR A 580 20.41 17.30 -8.42
N GLY A 581 19.21 17.25 -7.84
CA GLY A 581 18.27 16.18 -8.12
C GLY A 581 16.82 16.57 -7.86
N ASP A 582 15.95 15.60 -8.07
CA ASP A 582 14.51 15.76 -8.00
C ASP A 582 13.90 14.84 -6.94
N HIS A 583 12.99 15.37 -6.13
CA HIS A 583 12.37 14.65 -5.02
C HIS A 583 11.42 13.53 -5.49
N SER A 584 10.66 13.76 -6.56
CA SER A 584 9.59 12.86 -6.99
C SER A 584 10.11 11.68 -7.81
N THR A 585 11.09 11.93 -8.67
CA THR A 585 11.68 10.95 -9.59
C THR A 585 12.93 10.30 -9.02
N GLY A 586 13.71 11.01 -8.20
CA GLY A 586 14.98 10.54 -7.66
C GLY A 586 16.16 10.63 -8.63
N LYS A 587 15.97 11.24 -9.81
CA LYS A 587 17.04 11.50 -10.77
C LYS A 587 18.02 12.55 -10.23
N ILE A 588 19.29 12.41 -10.62
CA ILE A 588 20.41 13.27 -10.24
C ILE A 588 21.15 13.70 -11.49
N TRP A 589 21.38 15.01 -11.62
CA TRP A 589 22.13 15.61 -12.71
C TRP A 589 23.31 16.43 -12.20
N GLY A 590 24.23 16.74 -13.11
CA GLY A 590 25.31 17.69 -12.89
C GLY A 590 25.33 18.78 -13.96
N LEU A 591 25.53 20.03 -13.52
CA LEU A 591 25.73 21.20 -14.38
C LEU A 591 27.14 21.76 -14.19
N LEU A 592 27.86 22.03 -15.28
CA LEU A 592 29.20 22.63 -15.22
C LEU A 592 29.20 24.05 -15.80
N HIS A 593 29.52 25.03 -14.96
CA HIS A 593 29.74 26.41 -15.39
C HIS A 593 31.25 26.69 -15.53
N THR A 594 31.75 26.79 -16.76
CA THR A 594 33.21 26.92 -17.07
C THR A 594 33.82 28.26 -16.64
N GLY A 595 32.96 29.22 -16.29
CA GLY A 595 33.32 30.59 -15.98
C GLY A 595 32.88 31.57 -17.06
N LYS A 596 32.70 31.07 -18.29
CA LYS A 596 32.21 31.82 -19.44
C LYS A 596 30.85 31.34 -19.92
N GLU A 597 30.62 30.03 -19.87
CA GLU A 597 29.40 29.39 -20.34
C GLU A 597 28.95 28.28 -19.37
N LEU A 598 27.67 27.96 -19.46
CA LEU A 598 27.05 26.83 -18.78
C LEU A 598 26.88 25.69 -19.78
N LEU A 599 27.42 24.51 -19.44
CA LEU A 599 27.23 23.31 -20.24
C LEU A 599 25.86 22.67 -19.96
N PRO A 600 25.27 21.94 -20.93
CA PRO A 600 24.02 21.23 -20.72
C PRO A 600 24.07 20.27 -19.52
N PRO A 601 22.94 20.03 -18.82
CA PRO A 601 22.86 19.02 -17.77
C PRO A 601 23.32 17.64 -18.25
N ARG A 602 24.06 16.93 -17.39
CA ARG A 602 24.42 15.52 -17.57
C ARG A 602 23.71 14.68 -16.50
N GLU A 603 22.93 13.69 -16.90
CA GLU A 603 22.37 12.71 -15.95
C GLU A 603 23.51 11.88 -15.32
N LEU A 604 23.49 11.77 -13.99
CA LEU A 604 24.53 11.09 -13.21
C LEU A 604 24.00 9.80 -12.58
N ALA A 605 22.78 9.82 -12.06
CA ALA A 605 22.14 8.66 -11.46
C ALA A 605 20.61 8.74 -11.64
N ASP A 606 19.99 7.57 -11.79
CA ASP A 606 18.54 7.37 -11.73
C ASP A 606 18.27 6.50 -10.51
N THR A 607 17.58 7.05 -9.51
CA THR A 607 17.47 6.44 -8.18
C THR A 607 16.02 6.46 -7.70
N SER A 608 15.72 5.70 -6.66
CA SER A 608 14.40 5.75 -6.03
C SER A 608 14.28 6.64 -4.80
N LEU A 609 15.32 7.44 -4.53
CA LEU A 609 15.41 8.29 -3.36
C LEU A 609 14.39 9.44 -3.42
N GLN A 610 13.82 9.79 -2.27
CA GLN A 610 13.02 11.00 -2.09
C GLN A 610 13.93 12.16 -1.72
N ILE A 611 14.68 12.66 -2.70
CA ILE A 611 15.81 13.55 -2.46
C ILE A 611 15.33 14.89 -1.88
N THR A 612 15.69 15.19 -0.63
CA THR A 612 15.33 16.46 0.05
C THR A 612 16.48 17.45 0.14
N GLY A 613 17.70 16.99 -0.10
CA GLY A 613 18.88 17.84 -0.16
C GLY A 613 20.13 17.04 -0.53
N PHE A 614 21.20 17.80 -0.73
CA PHE A 614 22.55 17.31 -0.90
C PHE A 614 23.46 18.03 0.07
N GLY A 615 24.56 17.40 0.44
CA GLY A 615 25.59 18.01 1.26
C GLY A 615 26.95 17.39 0.99
N LEU A 616 27.96 17.92 1.67
CA LEU A 616 29.31 17.41 1.62
C LEU A 616 29.70 16.94 3.02
N ASP A 617 30.23 15.73 3.11
CA ASP A 617 30.74 15.18 4.36
C ASP A 617 32.03 15.88 4.83
N THR A 618 32.63 15.41 5.92
CA THR A 618 33.81 16.05 6.52
C THR A 618 35.06 15.96 5.62
N GLN A 619 35.04 15.06 4.62
CA GLN A 619 36.08 14.88 3.62
C GLN A 619 35.80 15.65 2.33
N GLY A 620 34.64 16.33 2.24
CA GLY A 620 34.19 17.02 1.04
C GLY A 620 33.54 16.11 0.00
N GLU A 621 33.16 14.89 0.39
CA GLU A 621 32.51 13.92 -0.48
C GLU A 621 30.98 14.06 -0.48
N LEU A 622 30.35 13.72 -1.61
CA LEU A 622 28.93 13.96 -1.83
C LEU A 622 28.05 13.03 -0.99
N VAL A 623 27.12 13.63 -0.25
CA VAL A 623 26.04 12.94 0.47
C VAL A 623 24.69 13.39 -0.07
N ILE A 624 23.78 12.44 -0.27
CA ILE A 624 22.41 12.62 -0.75
C ILE A 624 21.47 12.31 0.42
N VAL A 625 20.49 13.19 0.64
CA VAL A 625 19.51 13.06 1.73
C VAL A 625 18.21 12.50 1.19
N ASP A 626 17.74 11.38 1.75
CA ASP A 626 16.51 10.71 1.34
C ASP A 626 15.43 10.81 2.43
N TYR A 627 14.30 11.44 2.10
CA TYR A 627 13.16 11.60 2.99
C TYR A 627 12.54 10.27 3.45
N ALA A 628 12.65 9.22 2.65
CA ALA A 628 12.12 7.89 3.00
C ALA A 628 12.89 7.29 4.20
N GLY A 629 14.16 7.66 4.37
CA GLY A 629 14.93 7.39 5.57
C GLY A 629 16.35 6.94 5.29
N GLY A 630 17.27 7.88 5.11
CA GLY A 630 18.68 7.57 5.06
C GLY A 630 19.54 8.65 4.43
N LEU A 631 20.83 8.37 4.39
CA LEU A 631 21.84 9.15 3.68
C LEU A 631 22.57 8.22 2.73
N TYR A 632 22.86 8.72 1.53
CA TYR A 632 23.43 7.95 0.44
C TYR A 632 24.65 8.66 -0.14
N ARG A 633 25.54 7.87 -0.73
CA ARG A 633 26.71 8.34 -1.49
C ARG A 633 26.61 7.81 -2.90
N LEU A 634 27.22 8.54 -3.84
CA LEU A 634 27.43 8.00 -5.17
C LEU A 634 28.59 6.99 -5.16
N GLU A 635 28.46 5.99 -6.02
CA GLU A 635 29.54 5.12 -6.46
C GLU A 635 29.48 4.97 -7.97
N PRO A 636 30.61 4.79 -8.65
CA PRO A 636 30.60 4.47 -10.07
C PRO A 636 29.77 3.20 -10.26
N THR A 637 28.85 3.23 -11.21
CA THR A 637 28.12 2.03 -11.57
C THR A 637 29.16 1.01 -12.05
N PRO A 638 29.24 -0.19 -11.45
CA PRO A 638 30.12 -1.22 -11.95
C PRO A 638 29.78 -1.46 -13.42
N PRO A 639 30.74 -1.91 -14.23
CA PRO A 639 30.42 -2.44 -15.55
C PRO A 639 29.30 -3.48 -15.40
N GLY A 640 28.08 -3.10 -15.77
CA GLY A 640 26.89 -3.91 -15.66
C GLY A 640 26.76 -4.85 -16.85
N HIS A 641 25.82 -5.79 -16.75
CA HIS A 641 25.44 -6.74 -17.80
C HIS A 641 25.42 -6.08 -19.19
N ASP A 642 25.87 -6.84 -20.19
CA ASP A 642 25.82 -6.45 -21.60
C ASP A 642 24.40 -5.97 -21.97
N PRO A 643 24.17 -4.70 -22.31
CA PRO A 643 22.85 -4.21 -22.75
C PRO A 643 22.32 -4.97 -23.97
N LEU A 644 23.18 -5.67 -24.72
CA LEU A 644 22.78 -6.57 -25.80
C LEU A 644 22.12 -7.87 -25.31
N ALA A 645 22.25 -8.22 -24.03
CA ALA A 645 21.60 -9.38 -23.44
C ALA A 645 20.11 -9.12 -23.13
N PHE A 646 19.69 -7.86 -23.05
CA PHE A 646 18.28 -7.52 -22.86
C PHE A 646 17.49 -7.78 -24.16
N PRO A 647 16.36 -8.50 -24.11
CA PRO A 647 15.54 -8.79 -25.30
C PRO A 647 15.15 -7.52 -26.07
N ARG A 648 15.46 -7.47 -27.37
CA ARG A 648 15.05 -6.35 -28.25
C ARG A 648 13.85 -6.71 -29.11
N LYS A 649 13.50 -8.00 -29.18
CA LYS A 649 12.26 -8.50 -29.77
C LYS A 649 11.37 -9.17 -28.75
N LEU A 650 10.06 -9.14 -28.98
CA LEU A 650 9.09 -9.77 -28.07
C LEU A 650 9.28 -11.30 -28.05
N SER A 651 9.63 -11.89 -29.18
CA SER A 651 9.96 -13.32 -29.29
C SER A 651 11.19 -13.75 -28.46
N GLU A 652 12.09 -12.81 -28.13
CA GLU A 652 13.30 -13.08 -27.33
C GLU A 652 13.03 -13.07 -25.82
N THR A 653 11.85 -12.61 -25.39
CA THR A 653 11.52 -12.39 -23.97
C THR A 653 11.26 -13.68 -23.19
N GLY A 654 10.86 -14.75 -23.88
CA GLY A 654 10.39 -16.00 -23.26
C GLY A 654 8.98 -15.93 -22.66
N LEU A 655 8.25 -14.82 -22.87
CA LEU A 655 6.90 -14.60 -22.33
C LEU A 655 5.78 -15.20 -23.21
N PHE A 656 6.08 -15.50 -24.48
CA PHE A 656 5.13 -16.08 -25.44
C PHE A 656 5.66 -17.42 -25.95
N ALA A 657 4.80 -18.43 -26.01
CA ALA A 657 5.11 -19.71 -26.64
C ALA A 657 5.08 -19.57 -28.18
N ASP A 658 4.13 -18.80 -28.69
CA ASP A 658 4.04 -18.39 -30.09
C ASP A 658 3.80 -16.88 -30.17
N THR A 659 4.80 -16.11 -30.60
CA THR A 659 4.66 -14.66 -30.69
C THR A 659 3.72 -14.24 -31.84
N PRO A 660 3.84 -14.77 -33.08
CA PRO A 660 2.87 -14.49 -34.15
C PRO A 660 1.40 -14.76 -33.77
N GLY A 661 1.11 -15.90 -33.13
CA GLY A 661 -0.23 -16.24 -32.65
C GLY A 661 -0.65 -15.53 -31.36
N HIS A 662 0.26 -14.76 -30.74
CA HIS A 662 0.08 -14.13 -29.43
C HIS A 662 -0.25 -15.15 -28.32
N GLU A 663 0.27 -16.38 -28.43
CA GLU A 663 0.02 -17.42 -27.44
C GLU A 663 0.99 -17.26 -26.25
N PRO A 664 0.50 -16.97 -25.04
CA PRO A 664 1.34 -16.80 -23.86
C PRO A 664 2.05 -18.10 -23.48
N ALA A 665 3.27 -17.99 -22.94
CA ALA A 665 4.02 -19.17 -22.50
C ALA A 665 3.33 -19.89 -21.32
N PRO A 666 3.54 -21.22 -21.15
CA PRO A 666 3.04 -21.92 -19.96
C PRO A 666 3.52 -21.26 -18.67
N GLY A 667 2.62 -20.96 -17.74
CA GLY A 667 2.93 -20.26 -16.48
C GLY A 667 2.65 -18.75 -16.52
N VAL A 668 2.34 -18.19 -17.69
CA VAL A 668 1.85 -16.81 -17.84
C VAL A 668 0.35 -16.78 -17.54
N ILE A 669 -0.05 -16.03 -16.52
CA ILE A 669 -1.42 -16.05 -15.97
C ILE A 669 -2.24 -14.94 -16.63
N PRO A 670 -3.27 -15.25 -17.44
CA PRO A 670 -4.14 -14.22 -18.00
C PRO A 670 -5.05 -13.62 -16.93
N TYR A 671 -5.37 -12.33 -17.09
CA TYR A 671 -6.35 -11.68 -16.23
C TYR A 671 -7.11 -10.56 -16.96
N SER A 672 -8.24 -10.18 -16.38
CA SER A 672 -9.10 -9.08 -16.83
C SER A 672 -9.48 -8.17 -15.67
N VAL A 673 -9.91 -6.96 -16.00
CA VAL A 673 -10.29 -5.92 -15.03
C VAL A 673 -11.73 -5.52 -15.23
N ASN A 674 -12.43 -5.14 -14.16
CA ASN A 674 -13.82 -4.65 -14.21
C ASN A 674 -13.96 -3.37 -15.05
N SER A 675 -13.12 -2.37 -14.81
CA SER A 675 -13.10 -1.11 -15.54
C SER A 675 -11.76 -0.94 -16.28
N PRO A 676 -11.72 -1.02 -17.62
CA PRO A 676 -10.48 -0.85 -18.37
C PRO A 676 -10.15 0.63 -18.60
N LEU A 677 -8.89 1.03 -18.35
CA LEU A 677 -8.35 2.35 -18.70
C LEU A 677 -8.64 2.69 -20.17
N TRP A 678 -9.12 3.91 -20.46
CA TRP A 678 -9.30 4.37 -21.84
C TRP A 678 -7.94 4.45 -22.56
N SER A 679 -7.87 3.96 -23.79
CA SER A 679 -6.64 3.94 -24.59
C SER A 679 -7.01 4.01 -26.08
N ASP A 680 -7.76 5.06 -26.43
CA ASP A 680 -8.17 5.39 -27.80
C ASP A 680 -8.89 4.24 -28.54
N GLY A 681 -9.75 3.53 -27.83
CA GLY A 681 -10.52 2.40 -28.35
C GLY A 681 -9.73 1.11 -28.55
N ALA A 682 -8.46 1.04 -28.15
CA ALA A 682 -7.66 -0.18 -28.30
C ALA A 682 -8.20 -1.33 -27.44
N TYR A 683 -8.28 -2.52 -28.05
CA TYR A 683 -8.49 -3.79 -27.36
C TYR A 683 -7.25 -4.15 -26.53
N LYS A 684 -7.43 -4.76 -25.36
CA LYS A 684 -6.34 -5.05 -24.43
C LYS A 684 -6.43 -6.44 -23.86
N GLU A 685 -5.32 -7.16 -23.92
CA GLU A 685 -5.06 -8.38 -23.14
C GLU A 685 -4.02 -8.13 -22.08
N ARG A 686 -4.11 -8.87 -20.97
CA ARG A 686 -3.24 -8.66 -19.82
C ARG A 686 -2.82 -9.99 -19.19
N PHE A 687 -1.57 -10.02 -18.75
CA PHE A 687 -1.00 -11.21 -18.14
C PHE A 687 -0.08 -10.85 -16.97
N ILE A 688 0.08 -11.82 -16.07
CA ILE A 688 1.00 -11.77 -14.92
C ILE A 688 1.99 -12.92 -15.07
N VAL A 689 3.27 -12.62 -14.88
CA VAL A 689 4.33 -13.60 -14.69
C VAL A 689 4.91 -13.42 -13.30
N LEU A 690 4.90 -14.50 -12.52
CA LEU A 690 5.44 -14.54 -11.17
C LEU A 690 6.78 -15.29 -11.16
N PRO A 691 7.70 -14.96 -10.23
CA PRO A 691 8.94 -15.71 -10.07
C PRO A 691 8.65 -17.16 -9.66
N GLN A 692 9.55 -18.07 -10.02
CA GLN A 692 9.45 -19.46 -9.60
C GLN A 692 9.59 -19.61 -8.08
N GLU A 693 10.53 -18.86 -7.50
CA GLU A 693 10.77 -18.85 -6.06
C GLU A 693 9.93 -17.74 -5.41
N LYS A 694 9.16 -18.10 -4.39
CA LYS A 694 8.28 -17.19 -3.63
C LYS A 694 7.29 -16.41 -4.51
N PRO A 695 6.38 -17.11 -5.23
CA PRO A 695 5.40 -16.49 -6.11
C PRO A 695 4.24 -15.79 -5.36
N GLU A 696 4.27 -15.71 -4.03
CA GLU A 696 3.14 -15.24 -3.25
C GLU A 696 2.87 -13.73 -3.42
N ILE A 697 1.63 -13.39 -3.73
CA ILE A 697 1.10 -12.04 -3.92
C ILE A 697 0.49 -11.54 -2.61
N GLU A 698 0.98 -10.42 -2.09
CA GLU A 698 0.39 -9.78 -0.91
C GLU A 698 -0.85 -8.98 -1.32
N VAL A 699 -2.02 -9.47 -0.90
CA VAL A 699 -3.31 -8.81 -1.13
C VAL A 699 -3.41 -7.62 -0.18
N THR A 700 -3.74 -6.45 -0.74
CA THR A 700 -4.06 -5.26 0.05
C THR A 700 -5.47 -4.78 -0.32
N GLN A 701 -6.22 -4.26 0.65
CA GLN A 701 -7.62 -3.87 0.44
C GLN A 701 -7.78 -2.42 -0.01
N LYS A 702 -6.83 -1.55 0.33
CA LYS A 702 -6.91 -0.12 0.06
C LYS A 702 -6.15 0.31 -1.19
N TYR A 703 -5.07 -0.39 -1.52
CA TYR A 703 -4.16 0.00 -2.60
C TYR A 703 -3.97 -1.16 -3.56
N ALA A 704 -3.07 -0.99 -4.53
CA ALA A 704 -2.66 -2.09 -5.38
C ALA A 704 -2.11 -3.26 -4.56
N TRP A 705 -2.27 -4.48 -5.07
CA TRP A 705 -1.60 -5.65 -4.52
C TRP A 705 -0.08 -5.50 -4.63
N LYS A 706 0.68 -6.15 -3.76
CA LYS A 706 2.14 -6.17 -3.86
C LYS A 706 2.62 -7.50 -4.40
N PHE A 707 3.63 -7.42 -5.24
CA PHE A 707 4.14 -8.54 -6.00
C PHE A 707 5.59 -8.82 -5.64
N PRO A 708 6.03 -10.10 -5.73
CA PRO A 708 7.40 -10.47 -5.46
C PRO A 708 8.34 -9.97 -6.56
N GLU A 709 9.61 -9.80 -6.19
CA GLU A 709 10.73 -9.47 -7.08
C GLU A 709 10.75 -10.38 -8.33
N LEU A 710 11.12 -9.82 -9.49
CA LEU A 710 11.07 -10.44 -10.83
C LEU A 710 9.66 -10.67 -11.41
N THR A 711 8.62 -10.08 -10.82
CA THR A 711 7.28 -10.07 -11.45
C THR A 711 7.29 -9.28 -12.76
N VAL A 712 6.59 -9.78 -13.78
CA VAL A 712 6.36 -9.07 -15.05
C VAL A 712 4.86 -8.97 -15.32
N PHE A 713 4.36 -7.75 -15.52
CA PHE A 713 3.03 -7.52 -16.10
C PHE A 713 3.14 -7.26 -17.59
N ILE A 714 2.25 -7.88 -18.34
CA ILE A 714 2.17 -7.77 -19.79
C ILE A 714 0.83 -7.13 -20.11
N LYS A 715 0.82 -6.10 -20.94
CA LYS A 715 -0.39 -5.50 -21.51
C LYS A 715 -0.21 -5.31 -23.00
N SER A 716 -0.96 -6.07 -23.80
CA SER A 716 -0.91 -6.00 -25.26
C SER A 716 -2.11 -5.23 -25.78
N PHE A 717 -1.89 -4.38 -26.78
CA PHE A 717 -2.89 -3.49 -27.38
C PHE A 717 -3.09 -3.83 -28.84
N ALA A 718 -4.34 -3.95 -29.26
CA ALA A 718 -4.72 -4.15 -30.65
C ALA A 718 -5.71 -3.08 -31.12
N LEU A 719 -5.61 -2.72 -32.40
CA LEU A 719 -6.59 -1.87 -33.09
C LEU A 719 -7.31 -2.69 -34.16
N GLU A 720 -8.61 -2.43 -34.32
CA GLU A 720 -9.43 -2.97 -35.40
C GLU A 720 -9.02 -2.32 -36.72
N GLN A 721 -8.68 -3.10 -37.75
CA GLN A 721 -8.37 -2.51 -39.07
C GLN A 721 -9.62 -1.95 -39.74
N THR A 722 -10.80 -2.52 -39.45
CA THR A 722 -12.11 -1.97 -39.80
C THR A 722 -12.86 -1.61 -38.53
N VAL A 723 -13.23 -0.35 -38.38
CA VAL A 723 -13.87 0.18 -37.17
C VAL A 723 -15.19 -0.54 -36.90
N GLY A 724 -15.30 -1.13 -35.71
CA GLY A 724 -16.49 -1.87 -35.29
C GLY A 724 -16.47 -3.36 -35.65
N ASP A 725 -15.39 -3.84 -36.30
CA ASP A 725 -15.20 -5.27 -36.58
C ASP A 725 -14.03 -5.86 -35.76
N PRO A 726 -14.33 -6.56 -34.65
CA PRO A 726 -13.32 -7.13 -33.77
C PRO A 726 -12.51 -8.26 -34.42
N THR A 727 -12.98 -8.85 -35.52
CA THR A 727 -12.26 -9.93 -36.23
C THR A 727 -11.07 -9.40 -37.03
N THR A 728 -11.03 -8.10 -37.27
CA THR A 728 -9.97 -7.42 -38.03
C THR A 728 -8.85 -6.87 -37.15
N ARG A 729 -8.80 -7.24 -35.87
CA ARG A 729 -7.81 -6.73 -34.91
C ARG A 729 -6.39 -7.09 -35.31
N ARG A 730 -5.49 -6.13 -35.14
CA ARG A 730 -4.04 -6.33 -35.24
C ARG A 730 -3.35 -5.74 -34.03
N TRP A 731 -2.41 -6.48 -33.46
CA TRP A 731 -1.55 -6.03 -32.39
C TRP A 731 -0.68 -4.87 -32.87
N ILE A 732 -0.61 -3.81 -32.06
CA ILE A 732 0.17 -2.62 -32.36
C ILE A 732 1.26 -2.37 -31.31
N GLU A 733 1.01 -2.77 -30.07
CA GLU A 733 1.88 -2.46 -28.94
C GLU A 733 1.81 -3.55 -27.87
N THR A 734 2.95 -3.89 -27.25
CA THR A 734 3.00 -4.67 -26.00
C THR A 734 3.81 -3.88 -24.97
N ARG A 735 3.19 -3.55 -23.84
CA ARG A 735 3.85 -2.94 -22.68
C ARG A 735 4.19 -3.99 -21.65
N LEU A 736 5.41 -3.94 -21.14
CA LEU A 736 5.89 -4.73 -20.03
C LEU A 736 6.12 -3.82 -18.83
N MET A 737 5.76 -4.25 -17.64
CA MET A 737 6.12 -3.59 -16.38
C MET A 737 6.80 -4.63 -15.49
N THR A 738 8.07 -4.41 -15.13
CA THR A 738 8.89 -5.42 -14.46
C THR A 738 9.36 -4.92 -13.11
N LEU A 739 9.22 -5.74 -12.07
CA LEU A 739 9.77 -5.46 -10.74
C LEU A 739 11.17 -6.05 -10.63
N GLN A 740 12.19 -5.21 -10.55
CA GLN A 740 13.59 -5.62 -10.43
C GLN A 740 14.34 -4.70 -9.48
N GLN A 741 15.18 -5.26 -8.63
CA GLN A 741 15.91 -4.60 -7.56
C GLN A 741 15.01 -3.73 -6.68
N GLY A 742 13.76 -4.15 -6.46
CA GLY A 742 12.76 -3.38 -5.72
C GLY A 742 12.10 -2.24 -6.50
N GLU A 743 12.43 -2.03 -7.78
CA GLU A 743 11.91 -0.96 -8.62
C GLU A 743 11.07 -1.48 -9.78
N TRP A 744 10.00 -0.73 -10.11
CA TRP A 744 9.18 -0.99 -11.29
C TRP A 744 9.74 -0.23 -12.49
N VAL A 745 9.90 -0.92 -13.62
CA VAL A 745 10.35 -0.32 -14.88
C VAL A 745 9.45 -0.75 -16.03
N GLY A 746 9.05 0.22 -16.86
CA GLY A 746 8.18 0.00 -18.02
C GLY A 746 8.95 -0.09 -19.33
N TYR A 747 8.63 -1.08 -20.17
CA TYR A 747 9.17 -1.26 -21.52
C TYR A 747 8.05 -1.35 -22.54
N THR A 748 8.27 -0.77 -23.72
CA THR A 748 7.27 -0.76 -24.81
C THR A 748 7.84 -1.46 -26.02
N TYR A 749 7.09 -2.41 -26.60
CA TYR A 749 7.40 -3.09 -27.85
C TYR A 749 6.37 -2.71 -28.91
N ARG A 750 6.84 -2.33 -30.10
CA ARG A 750 6.02 -1.98 -31.25
C ARG A 750 5.93 -3.18 -32.20
N TRP A 751 4.71 -3.62 -32.48
CA TRP A 751 4.48 -4.73 -33.42
C TRP A 751 4.81 -4.35 -34.86
N ASN A 752 5.35 -5.31 -35.62
CA ASN A 752 5.60 -5.14 -37.05
C ASN A 752 4.30 -5.29 -37.88
N ALA A 753 4.36 -4.79 -39.11
CA ALA A 753 3.22 -4.82 -40.03
C ALA A 753 2.84 -6.24 -40.46
N GLU A 754 3.76 -7.20 -40.35
CA GLU A 754 3.58 -8.61 -40.69
C GLU A 754 2.90 -9.41 -39.56
N GLN A 755 2.77 -8.85 -38.35
CA GLN A 755 2.26 -9.53 -37.15
C GLN A 755 3.05 -10.78 -36.77
N THR A 756 4.37 -10.72 -36.95
CA THR A 756 5.27 -11.84 -36.63
C THR A 756 6.08 -11.61 -35.36
N ASP A 757 6.30 -10.35 -34.97
CA ASP A 757 7.05 -9.98 -33.77
C ASP A 757 6.80 -8.50 -33.41
N ALA A 758 7.35 -8.07 -32.28
CA ALA A 758 7.40 -6.67 -31.86
C ALA A 758 8.82 -6.27 -31.45
N VAL A 759 9.22 -5.05 -31.77
CA VAL A 759 10.57 -4.52 -31.49
C VAL A 759 10.51 -3.51 -30.36
N LEU A 760 11.46 -3.58 -29.43
CA LEU A 760 11.60 -2.65 -28.33
C LEU A 760 11.70 -1.19 -28.84
N VAL A 761 10.84 -0.33 -28.31
CA VAL A 761 10.87 1.11 -28.55
C VAL A 761 11.98 1.73 -27.71
N GLU A 762 12.75 2.63 -28.31
CA GLU A 762 13.83 3.38 -27.67
C GLU A 762 13.35 4.19 -26.45
N ALA A 763 14.29 4.57 -25.57
CA ALA A 763 13.95 5.14 -24.27
C ALA A 763 13.06 6.39 -24.33
N GLY A 764 13.22 7.22 -25.37
CA GLY A 764 12.46 8.45 -25.60
C GLY A 764 11.02 8.25 -26.12
N GLY A 765 10.58 7.02 -26.32
CA GLY A 765 9.28 6.72 -26.94
C GLY A 765 9.29 6.93 -28.45
N ALA A 766 8.14 6.78 -29.08
CA ALA A 766 7.98 6.98 -30.51
C ALA A 766 6.56 7.38 -30.87
N ASP A 767 6.38 8.08 -31.99
CA ASP A 767 5.08 8.43 -32.55
C ASP A 767 4.86 7.69 -33.86
N THR A 768 3.61 7.33 -34.14
CA THR A 768 3.17 6.77 -35.40
C THR A 768 1.71 7.10 -35.66
N GLU A 769 1.25 6.82 -36.87
CA GLU A 769 -0.16 6.86 -37.23
C GLU A 769 -0.60 5.47 -37.73
N PHE A 770 -1.86 5.11 -37.44
CA PHE A 770 -2.51 3.91 -37.97
C PHE A 770 -3.73 4.31 -38.79
N VAL A 771 -3.86 3.74 -39.98
CA VAL A 771 -5.04 3.96 -40.85
C VAL A 771 -6.02 2.81 -40.64
N GLN A 772 -7.27 3.14 -40.34
CA GLN A 772 -8.38 2.20 -40.16
C GLN A 772 -9.44 2.48 -41.21
N GLN A 773 -10.05 1.45 -41.77
CA GLN A 773 -11.27 1.59 -42.58
C GLN A 773 -12.43 1.95 -41.65
N ASP A 774 -13.04 3.10 -41.88
CA ASP A 774 -14.11 3.62 -41.03
C ASP A 774 -15.34 3.93 -41.91
N PRO A 775 -16.36 3.05 -41.91
CA PRO A 775 -17.58 3.25 -42.69
C PRO A 775 -18.35 4.54 -42.35
N GLN A 776 -18.07 5.15 -41.20
CA GLN A 776 -18.70 6.40 -40.76
C GLN A 776 -17.87 7.64 -41.12
N ALA A 777 -16.60 7.48 -41.51
CA ALA A 777 -15.75 8.58 -41.94
C ALA A 777 -16.09 9.03 -43.36
N ALA A 778 -16.09 10.35 -43.61
CA ALA A 778 -16.39 10.92 -44.92
C ALA A 778 -15.43 10.44 -46.04
N SER A 779 -14.18 10.15 -45.68
CA SER A 779 -13.14 9.58 -46.55
C SER A 779 -13.20 8.06 -46.69
N GLY A 780 -14.03 7.37 -45.89
CA GLY A 780 -14.00 5.91 -45.72
C GLY A 780 -12.83 5.39 -44.87
N GLU A 781 -11.90 6.27 -44.48
CA GLU A 781 -10.72 5.95 -43.68
C GLU A 781 -10.56 6.93 -42.52
N ARG A 782 -10.05 6.43 -41.40
CA ARG A 782 -9.69 7.18 -40.21
C ARG A 782 -8.21 7.02 -39.92
N VAL A 783 -7.50 8.14 -39.79
CA VAL A 783 -6.11 8.16 -39.29
C VAL A 783 -6.14 8.31 -37.77
N GLN A 784 -5.52 7.38 -37.06
CA GLN A 784 -5.39 7.38 -35.61
C GLN A 784 -3.92 7.62 -35.22
N PRO A 785 -3.57 8.78 -34.63
CA PRO A 785 -2.26 8.97 -34.05
C PRO A 785 -2.06 8.03 -32.86
N TRP A 786 -0.83 7.60 -32.64
CA TRP A 786 -0.45 6.72 -31.55
C TRP A 786 0.93 7.06 -31.00
N ARG A 787 0.99 7.37 -29.70
CA ARG A 787 2.22 7.56 -28.94
C ARG A 787 2.60 6.27 -28.23
N PHE A 788 3.74 5.70 -28.59
CA PHE A 788 4.43 4.70 -27.78
C PHE A 788 5.12 5.42 -26.62
N PRO A 789 4.75 5.12 -25.36
CA PRO A 789 5.28 5.85 -24.21
C PRO A 789 6.79 5.64 -24.08
N SER A 790 7.46 6.74 -23.74
CA SER A 790 8.84 6.73 -23.27
C SER A 790 8.95 5.98 -21.93
N ARG A 791 10.18 5.67 -21.49
CA ARG A 791 10.39 5.08 -20.14
C ARG A 791 9.83 5.98 -19.05
N ALA A 792 10.00 7.30 -19.23
CA ALA A 792 9.50 8.32 -18.32
C ALA A 792 7.96 8.47 -18.36
N ASP A 793 7.35 8.36 -19.54
CA ASP A 793 5.89 8.41 -19.71
C ASP A 793 5.22 7.26 -18.92
N CYS A 794 5.80 6.06 -18.97
CA CYS A 794 5.35 4.92 -18.18
C CYS A 794 5.34 5.24 -16.67
N MET A 795 6.43 5.79 -16.16
CA MET A 795 6.58 6.12 -14.73
C MET A 795 5.79 7.37 -14.31
N THR A 796 5.17 8.08 -15.25
CA THR A 796 4.21 9.14 -14.94
C THR A 796 2.92 8.57 -14.35
N CYS A 797 2.38 7.51 -14.93
CA CYS A 797 1.22 6.84 -14.36
C CYS A 797 1.61 5.80 -13.30
N HIS A 798 2.71 5.08 -13.50
CA HIS A 798 3.22 4.07 -12.58
C HIS A 798 4.11 4.72 -11.51
N SER A 799 3.54 5.65 -10.75
CA SER A 799 4.24 6.43 -9.74
C SER A 799 4.13 5.80 -8.34
N ARG A 800 4.95 6.26 -7.40
CA ARG A 800 4.84 5.86 -5.99
C ARG A 800 3.46 6.18 -5.39
N ALA A 801 2.87 7.30 -5.79
CA ALA A 801 1.56 7.75 -5.30
C ALA A 801 0.42 6.84 -5.73
N SER A 802 0.53 6.24 -6.92
CA SER A 802 -0.38 5.20 -7.42
C SER A 802 0.06 3.79 -7.03
N HIS A 803 1.09 3.65 -6.19
CA HIS A 803 1.69 2.37 -5.78
C HIS A 803 2.25 1.52 -6.93
N PHE A 804 2.65 2.17 -8.03
CA PHE A 804 3.23 1.60 -9.25
C PHE A 804 2.35 0.62 -10.03
N VAL A 805 1.49 -0.18 -9.38
CA VAL A 805 0.72 -1.23 -10.04
C VAL A 805 -0.70 -0.74 -10.31
N LEU A 806 -1.04 -0.62 -11.59
CA LEU A 806 -2.34 -0.09 -12.02
C LEU A 806 -3.30 -1.22 -12.41
N GLY A 807 -4.48 -1.25 -11.76
CA GLY A 807 -5.56 -2.16 -12.11
C GLY A 807 -5.51 -3.56 -11.49
N LEU A 808 -4.47 -3.90 -10.71
CA LEU A 808 -4.40 -5.13 -9.91
C LEU A 808 -4.78 -4.82 -8.45
N THR A 809 -6.08 -4.61 -8.26
CA THR A 809 -6.72 -4.41 -6.96
C THR A 809 -7.81 -5.46 -6.77
N THR A 810 -8.21 -5.70 -5.53
CA THR A 810 -9.32 -6.62 -5.23
C THR A 810 -10.59 -6.22 -6.01
N ALA A 811 -10.91 -4.92 -6.08
CA ALA A 811 -12.09 -4.42 -6.78
C ALA A 811 -12.04 -4.56 -8.31
N GLN A 812 -10.85 -4.52 -8.91
CA GLN A 812 -10.70 -4.75 -10.35
C GLN A 812 -10.73 -6.23 -10.73
N LEU A 813 -10.16 -7.08 -9.87
CA LEU A 813 -10.04 -8.52 -10.12
C LEU A 813 -11.27 -9.32 -9.69
N ASN A 814 -12.16 -8.76 -8.86
CA ASN A 814 -13.39 -9.43 -8.46
C ASN A 814 -14.42 -9.52 -9.61
N ARG A 815 -14.16 -10.45 -10.53
CA ARG A 815 -15.00 -10.79 -11.67
C ARG A 815 -14.62 -12.18 -12.19
N ASP A 816 -15.52 -12.74 -12.99
CA ASP A 816 -15.22 -13.94 -13.76
C ASP A 816 -14.27 -13.63 -14.93
N HIS A 817 -13.40 -14.60 -15.21
CA HIS A 817 -12.48 -14.60 -16.34
C HIS A 817 -12.57 -15.95 -17.06
N ASP A 818 -12.48 -15.91 -18.38
CA ASP A 818 -12.42 -17.08 -19.24
C ASP A 818 -10.96 -17.52 -19.38
N TYR A 819 -10.61 -18.67 -18.82
CA TYR A 819 -9.27 -19.27 -18.91
C TYR A 819 -9.12 -20.21 -20.11
N GLY A 820 -10.10 -20.24 -21.02
CA GLY A 820 -10.14 -21.09 -22.19
C GLY A 820 -10.80 -22.46 -21.94
N ASN A 821 -11.07 -23.20 -23.02
CA ASN A 821 -11.70 -24.53 -22.99
C ASN A 821 -13.06 -24.59 -22.26
N GLY A 822 -13.80 -23.47 -22.24
CA GLY A 822 -15.11 -23.36 -21.58
C GLY A 822 -15.03 -23.19 -20.05
N LEU A 823 -13.85 -22.87 -19.51
CA LEU A 823 -13.65 -22.69 -18.08
C LEU A 823 -13.69 -21.20 -17.68
N VAL A 824 -14.82 -20.80 -17.11
CA VAL A 824 -15.07 -19.45 -16.59
C VAL A 824 -15.13 -19.49 -15.07
N GLN A 825 -14.29 -18.70 -14.39
CA GLN A 825 -14.23 -18.65 -12.93
C GLN A 825 -13.80 -17.28 -12.41
N ASN A 826 -14.28 -16.93 -11.22
CA ASN A 826 -13.84 -15.73 -10.50
C ASN A 826 -12.31 -15.73 -10.29
N GLN A 827 -11.66 -14.62 -10.61
CA GLN A 827 -10.19 -14.53 -10.57
C GLN A 827 -9.65 -14.60 -9.13
N LEU A 828 -10.30 -13.97 -8.15
CA LEU A 828 -9.87 -14.02 -6.75
C LEU A 828 -9.87 -15.46 -6.22
N ALA A 829 -10.94 -16.20 -6.51
CA ALA A 829 -11.05 -17.62 -6.17
C ALA A 829 -9.98 -18.46 -6.90
N THR A 830 -9.66 -18.11 -8.15
CA THR A 830 -8.63 -18.78 -8.94
C THR A 830 -7.23 -18.60 -8.31
N PHE A 831 -6.83 -17.36 -8.00
CA PHE A 831 -5.54 -17.08 -7.35
C PHE A 831 -5.41 -17.75 -5.98
N GLU A 832 -6.51 -17.80 -5.20
CA GLU A 832 -6.56 -18.52 -3.94
C GLU A 832 -6.36 -20.03 -4.12
N GLN A 833 -7.09 -20.66 -5.05
CA GLN A 833 -6.96 -22.10 -5.34
C GLN A 833 -5.56 -22.47 -5.83
N MET A 834 -4.90 -21.58 -6.56
CA MET A 834 -3.50 -21.75 -6.95
C MET A 834 -2.55 -21.64 -5.76
N GLY A 835 -3.00 -21.12 -4.61
CA GLY A 835 -2.17 -20.89 -3.42
C GLY A 835 -1.22 -19.70 -3.58
N LEU A 836 -1.54 -18.76 -4.47
CA LEU A 836 -0.68 -17.61 -4.78
C LEU A 836 -0.90 -16.42 -3.85
N LEU A 837 -1.96 -16.42 -3.04
CA LEU A 837 -2.27 -15.27 -2.21
C LEU A 837 -1.53 -15.30 -0.87
N LYS A 838 -1.27 -14.11 -0.35
CA LYS A 838 -0.79 -13.86 1.01
C LYS A 838 -1.66 -12.75 1.60
N THR A 839 -2.62 -13.14 2.43
CA THR A 839 -3.65 -12.25 2.98
C THR A 839 -3.53 -12.16 4.50
N LYS A 840 -4.12 -11.14 5.12
CA LYS A 840 -4.21 -11.01 6.58
C LYS A 840 -5.66 -11.18 7.01
N TRP A 841 -5.97 -12.30 7.65
CA TRP A 841 -7.36 -12.63 8.03
C TRP A 841 -7.96 -11.65 9.04
N GLU A 842 -7.25 -11.33 10.13
CA GLU A 842 -7.81 -10.54 11.24
C GLU A 842 -8.28 -9.12 10.84
N PRO A 843 -7.47 -8.29 10.16
CA PRO A 843 -7.91 -6.94 9.78
C PRO A 843 -9.18 -6.95 8.90
N GLU A 844 -9.30 -7.91 8.00
CA GLU A 844 -10.45 -8.04 7.10
C GLU A 844 -11.71 -8.45 7.86
N VAL A 845 -11.60 -9.41 8.78
CA VAL A 845 -12.74 -9.82 9.63
C VAL A 845 -13.18 -8.71 10.58
N ARG A 846 -12.24 -7.93 11.13
CA ARG A 846 -12.57 -6.76 11.96
C ARG A 846 -13.41 -5.74 11.20
N GLU A 847 -13.06 -5.47 9.93
CA GLU A 847 -13.80 -4.53 9.10
C GLU A 847 -15.18 -5.09 8.71
N ALA A 848 -15.24 -6.36 8.30
CA ALA A 848 -16.50 -7.04 7.99
C ALA A 848 -17.46 -7.03 9.20
N MET A 849 -16.95 -7.34 10.40
CA MET A 849 -17.72 -7.31 11.64
C MET A 849 -18.19 -5.89 11.99
N ARG A 850 -17.35 -4.87 11.79
CA ARG A 850 -17.74 -3.47 11.98
C ARG A 850 -18.88 -3.10 11.03
N LYS A 851 -18.77 -3.48 9.76
CA LYS A 851 -19.79 -3.23 8.74
C LYS A 851 -21.11 -3.92 9.06
N GLU A 852 -21.07 -5.23 9.37
CA GLU A 852 -22.25 -6.01 9.78
C GLU A 852 -22.97 -5.37 10.97
N ALA A 853 -22.22 -4.90 11.97
CA ALA A 853 -22.79 -4.19 13.12
C ALA A 853 -23.44 -2.85 12.73
N ILE A 854 -22.80 -2.08 11.84
CA ILE A 854 -23.36 -0.81 11.34
C ILE A 854 -24.64 -1.06 10.53
N ASP A 855 -24.61 -2.05 9.64
CA ASP A 855 -25.76 -2.45 8.82
C ASP A 855 -26.93 -2.97 9.69
N ALA A 856 -26.62 -3.58 10.84
CA ALA A 856 -27.59 -3.96 11.87
C ALA A 856 -28.07 -2.78 12.75
N GLY A 857 -27.67 -1.54 12.43
CA GLY A 857 -28.15 -0.32 13.08
C GLY A 857 -27.27 0.21 14.22
N LEU A 858 -26.09 -0.37 14.47
CA LEU A 858 -25.17 0.18 15.48
C LEU A 858 -24.47 1.43 14.94
N LYS A 859 -24.30 2.43 15.81
CA LYS A 859 -23.47 3.59 15.49
C LYS A 859 -22.01 3.16 15.26
N PRO A 860 -21.24 3.82 14.37
CA PRO A 860 -19.85 3.44 14.07
C PRO A 860 -18.93 3.32 15.29
N SER A 861 -19.10 4.19 16.30
CA SER A 861 -18.33 4.14 17.55
C SER A 861 -18.67 2.90 18.39
N ALA A 862 -19.94 2.53 18.48
CA ALA A 862 -20.40 1.33 19.18
C ALA A 862 -19.95 0.05 18.45
N ALA A 863 -20.04 0.03 17.12
CA ALA A 863 -19.48 -1.05 16.29
C ALA A 863 -17.96 -1.19 16.49
N GLY A 864 -17.23 -0.07 16.55
CA GLY A 864 -15.80 -0.06 16.87
C GLY A 864 -15.49 -0.63 18.27
N ALA A 865 -16.30 -0.29 19.27
CA ALA A 865 -16.17 -0.84 20.62
C ALA A 865 -16.49 -2.35 20.68
N LEU A 866 -17.52 -2.80 19.95
CA LEU A 866 -17.89 -4.22 19.83
C LEU A 866 -16.75 -5.05 19.23
N VAL A 867 -16.17 -4.59 18.12
CA VAL A 867 -15.01 -5.21 17.49
C VAL A 867 -13.81 -5.19 18.45
N THR A 868 -13.57 -4.08 19.13
CA THR A 868 -12.46 -3.99 20.09
C THR A 868 -12.63 -5.01 21.21
N LYS A 869 -13.83 -5.15 21.80
CA LYS A 869 -14.14 -6.13 22.84
C LYS A 869 -13.87 -7.57 22.37
N HIS A 870 -14.28 -7.93 21.15
CA HIS A 870 -14.09 -9.28 20.59
C HIS A 870 -12.62 -9.64 20.38
N PHE A 871 -11.76 -8.65 20.12
CA PHE A 871 -10.33 -8.85 19.86
C PHE A 871 -9.42 -8.23 20.96
N ALA A 872 -9.95 -7.87 22.13
CA ALA A 872 -9.25 -7.06 23.14
C ALA A 872 -8.07 -7.79 23.81
N THR A 873 -8.08 -9.12 23.79
CA THR A 873 -7.00 -9.94 24.33
C THR A 873 -5.86 -10.07 23.32
N ARG A 874 -4.60 -9.90 23.74
CA ARG A 874 -3.44 -10.31 22.92
C ARG A 874 -3.67 -11.74 22.45
N SER A 875 -3.62 -11.96 21.13
CA SER A 875 -3.86 -13.27 20.53
C SER A 875 -3.04 -14.34 21.25
N GLN A 876 -3.73 -15.39 21.68
CA GLN A 876 -3.07 -16.52 22.31
C GLN A 876 -2.47 -17.51 21.30
N ARG A 877 -2.57 -17.28 19.99
CA ARG A 877 -1.62 -17.87 19.03
C ARG A 877 -0.49 -16.87 18.83
N ARG A 878 0.77 -17.35 18.84
CA ARG A 878 1.91 -16.57 18.33
C ARG A 878 1.51 -16.11 16.93
N ALA A 879 1.62 -14.82 16.63
CA ALA A 879 1.08 -14.21 15.41
C ALA A 879 1.31 -15.12 14.20
N VAL A 880 0.24 -15.66 13.61
CA VAL A 880 0.29 -16.28 12.29
C VAL A 880 -0.32 -15.25 11.36
N PRO A 881 0.47 -14.31 10.83
CA PRO A 881 -0.07 -13.05 10.33
C PRO A 881 -0.58 -13.18 8.90
N THR A 882 -0.26 -14.26 8.17
CA THR A 882 -0.61 -14.41 6.77
C THR A 882 -1.08 -15.81 6.40
N THR A 883 -2.07 -15.88 5.52
CA THR A 883 -2.67 -17.12 5.02
C THR A 883 -2.82 -17.07 3.50
N SER A 884 -2.91 -18.23 2.85
CA SER A 884 -3.21 -18.32 1.42
C SER A 884 -4.69 -18.19 1.09
N LEU A 885 -5.55 -18.19 2.11
CA LEU A 885 -7.00 -18.09 1.96
C LEU A 885 -7.48 -16.65 2.18
N LEU A 886 -8.29 -16.13 1.27
CA LEU A 886 -9.08 -14.91 1.46
C LEU A 886 -9.94 -15.04 2.73
N ALA A 887 -10.10 -13.94 3.48
CA ALA A 887 -10.90 -13.96 4.71
C ALA A 887 -12.39 -14.18 4.41
N LEU A 888 -12.89 -13.53 3.35
CA LEU A 888 -14.27 -13.61 2.88
C LEU A 888 -14.34 -14.31 1.52
N GLY A 889 -15.55 -14.74 1.12
CA GLY A 889 -15.79 -15.27 -0.23
C GLY A 889 -15.59 -14.17 -1.28
N ALA A 890 -15.31 -14.56 -2.54
CA ALA A 890 -15.09 -13.60 -3.62
C ALA A 890 -16.26 -12.61 -3.76
N ASP A 891 -17.50 -13.08 -3.63
CA ASP A 891 -18.72 -12.27 -3.76
C ASP A 891 -18.87 -11.20 -2.67
N ALA A 892 -18.16 -11.32 -1.55
CA ALA A 892 -18.20 -10.36 -0.45
C ALA A 892 -17.21 -9.18 -0.64
N TYR A 893 -16.27 -9.28 -1.57
CA TYR A 893 -15.34 -8.19 -1.85
C TYR A 893 -15.98 -7.14 -2.79
N PRO A 894 -15.58 -5.86 -2.68
CA PRO A 894 -16.04 -4.84 -3.63
C PRO A 894 -15.65 -5.21 -5.06
N ARG A 895 -16.39 -4.67 -6.03
CA ARG A 895 -16.06 -4.73 -7.46
C ARG A 895 -16.34 -3.38 -8.09
N LEU A 896 -15.48 -2.94 -9.01
CA LEU A 896 -15.79 -1.76 -9.82
C LEU A 896 -16.92 -2.07 -10.80
N ALA A 897 -17.70 -1.06 -11.16
CA ALA A 897 -18.64 -1.17 -12.28
C ALA A 897 -17.89 -0.99 -13.60
N ASP A 898 -18.26 -1.74 -14.62
CA ASP A 898 -17.83 -1.44 -15.98
C ASP A 898 -18.51 -0.13 -16.42
N PRO A 899 -17.75 0.94 -16.73
CA PRO A 899 -18.35 2.22 -17.11
C PRO A 899 -19.24 2.15 -18.35
N TYR A 900 -19.08 1.11 -19.18
CA TYR A 900 -19.86 0.93 -20.41
C TYR A 900 -21.06 -0.03 -20.25
N ASP A 901 -21.22 -0.68 -19.09
CA ASP A 901 -22.40 -1.50 -18.80
C ASP A 901 -23.59 -0.60 -18.44
N GLU A 902 -24.54 -0.44 -19.37
CA GLU A 902 -25.71 0.41 -19.15
C GLU A 902 -26.71 -0.10 -18.10
N THR A 903 -26.57 -1.36 -17.67
CA THR A 903 -27.42 -1.94 -16.62
C THR A 903 -26.92 -1.63 -15.21
N ALA A 904 -25.66 -1.21 -15.06
CA ALA A 904 -25.08 -0.84 -13.78
C ALA A 904 -25.48 0.59 -13.36
N ASP A 905 -25.45 0.83 -12.05
CA ASP A 905 -25.72 2.14 -11.45
C ASP A 905 -24.82 3.25 -12.03
N LEU A 906 -25.40 4.42 -12.32
CA LEU A 906 -24.71 5.50 -13.00
C LEU A 906 -23.58 6.11 -12.16
N ASP A 907 -23.77 6.26 -10.85
CA ASP A 907 -22.74 6.79 -9.95
C ASP A 907 -21.56 5.83 -9.84
N ALA A 908 -21.85 4.54 -9.65
CA ALA A 908 -20.83 3.49 -9.61
C ALA A 908 -19.98 3.46 -10.90
N ARG A 909 -20.62 3.60 -12.06
CA ARG A 909 -19.95 3.68 -13.38
C ARG A 909 -19.08 4.93 -13.51
N ALA A 910 -19.61 6.10 -13.16
CA ALA A 910 -18.87 7.36 -13.21
C ALA A 910 -17.64 7.33 -12.28
N ARG A 911 -17.81 6.88 -11.03
CA ARG A 911 -16.70 6.71 -10.07
C ARG A 911 -15.67 5.69 -10.55
N SER A 912 -16.09 4.58 -11.16
CA SER A 912 -15.16 3.59 -11.72
C SER A 912 -14.34 4.15 -12.90
N TYR A 913 -14.94 5.01 -13.73
CA TYR A 913 -14.20 5.70 -14.80
C TYR A 913 -13.18 6.70 -14.24
N LEU A 914 -13.57 7.52 -13.27
CA LEU A 914 -12.68 8.50 -12.63
C LEU A 914 -11.53 7.82 -11.88
N HIS A 915 -11.82 6.71 -11.20
CA HIS A 915 -10.79 5.92 -10.53
C HIS A 915 -9.72 5.45 -11.51
N VAL A 916 -10.12 4.84 -12.63
CA VAL A 916 -9.14 4.22 -13.53
C VAL A 916 -8.42 5.25 -14.42
N ASN A 917 -9.07 6.35 -14.80
CA ASN A 917 -8.50 7.31 -15.74
C ASN A 917 -7.90 8.56 -15.08
N CYS A 918 -8.33 8.94 -13.86
CA CYS A 918 -8.00 10.23 -13.26
C CYS A 918 -7.34 10.12 -11.88
N SER A 919 -7.68 9.12 -11.05
CA SER A 919 -7.17 9.02 -9.67
C SER A 919 -5.66 8.83 -9.56
N ILE A 920 -5.01 8.34 -10.63
CA ILE A 920 -3.57 8.17 -10.69
C ILE A 920 -2.84 9.50 -10.44
N CYS A 921 -3.38 10.60 -10.94
CA CYS A 921 -2.87 11.95 -10.69
C CYS A 921 -3.62 12.62 -9.52
N HIS A 922 -4.92 12.38 -9.40
CA HIS A 922 -5.78 12.97 -8.37
C HIS A 922 -5.96 12.04 -7.16
N ILE A 923 -4.84 11.82 -6.47
CA ILE A 923 -4.73 11.20 -5.16
C ILE A 923 -3.74 12.07 -4.34
N GLY A 924 -3.77 12.02 -3.01
CA GLY A 924 -3.06 13.01 -2.15
C GLY A 924 -1.57 13.25 -2.40
N ALA A 925 -0.88 12.41 -3.19
CA ALA A 925 0.52 12.62 -3.64
C ALA A 925 0.72 12.39 -5.17
N GLY A 926 -0.35 12.30 -5.96
CA GLY A 926 -0.33 11.91 -7.38
C GLY A 926 0.19 12.95 -8.35
N GLY A 927 0.54 14.15 -7.88
CA GLY A 927 0.98 15.26 -8.72
C GLY A 927 -0.16 16.01 -9.42
N GLY A 928 -1.43 15.64 -9.17
CA GLY A 928 -2.58 16.42 -9.57
C GLY A 928 -2.76 17.64 -8.65
N ASN A 929 -2.89 18.82 -9.25
CA ASN A 929 -2.88 20.11 -8.55
C ASN A 929 -4.23 20.50 -7.89
N SER A 930 -5.19 19.58 -7.82
CA SER A 930 -6.50 19.80 -7.17
C SER A 930 -6.62 19.00 -5.88
N GLN A 931 -7.15 19.62 -4.81
CA GLN A 931 -7.41 19.00 -3.50
C GLN A 931 -8.62 18.04 -3.53
N ILE A 932 -8.56 17.04 -4.41
CA ILE A 932 -9.60 16.03 -4.64
C ILE A 932 -8.95 14.64 -4.68
N ASP A 933 -9.70 13.63 -4.25
CA ASP A 933 -9.31 12.22 -4.36
C ASP A 933 -10.32 11.49 -5.24
N LEU A 934 -9.91 11.09 -6.44
CA LEU A 934 -10.78 10.42 -7.40
C LEU A 934 -10.74 8.89 -7.25
N SER A 935 -10.18 8.34 -6.15
CA SER A 935 -10.24 6.91 -5.89
C SER A 935 -11.68 6.43 -5.74
N HIS A 936 -11.95 5.17 -6.12
CA HIS A 936 -13.30 4.61 -6.05
C HIS A 936 -13.86 4.57 -4.62
N ASP A 937 -12.98 4.42 -3.62
CA ASP A 937 -13.29 4.34 -2.19
C ASP A 937 -13.17 5.71 -1.47
N ALA A 938 -12.95 6.80 -2.21
CA ALA A 938 -12.86 8.13 -1.63
C ALA A 938 -14.19 8.52 -0.98
N LYS A 939 -14.12 8.88 0.31
CA LYS A 939 -15.25 9.47 1.05
C LYS A 939 -15.57 10.85 0.54
N ASP A 940 -16.82 11.30 0.70
CA ASP A 940 -17.30 12.56 0.13
C ASP A 940 -16.46 13.77 0.54
N GLU A 941 -15.96 13.83 1.78
CA GLU A 941 -15.11 14.95 2.23
C GLU A 941 -13.77 15.05 1.49
N LYS A 942 -13.25 13.91 0.98
CA LYS A 942 -12.00 13.85 0.21
C LYS A 942 -12.23 13.81 -1.29
N PHE A 943 -13.34 13.22 -1.74
CA PHE A 943 -13.73 13.21 -3.14
C PHE A 943 -13.90 14.65 -3.64
N ASN A 944 -14.62 15.49 -2.88
CA ASN A 944 -14.56 16.95 -2.94
C ASN A 944 -14.56 17.57 -4.36
N VAL A 945 -15.42 17.09 -5.26
CA VAL A 945 -15.53 17.64 -6.64
C VAL A 945 -16.77 18.51 -6.86
N LEU A 946 -17.82 18.31 -6.06
CA LEU A 946 -19.13 18.95 -6.25
C LEU A 946 -19.10 20.39 -5.75
N GLU A 947 -19.50 21.34 -6.60
CA GLU A 947 -19.54 22.78 -6.31
C GLU A 947 -18.21 23.38 -5.84
N VAL A 948 -17.10 22.69 -6.11
CA VAL A 948 -15.76 23.21 -5.82
C VAL A 948 -15.30 24.11 -6.97
N ALA A 949 -14.83 25.31 -6.66
CA ALA A 949 -14.26 26.21 -7.65
C ALA A 949 -12.96 25.63 -8.22
N PRO A 950 -12.74 25.62 -9.55
CA PRO A 950 -11.49 25.18 -10.13
C PRO A 950 -10.36 26.16 -9.76
N LEU A 951 -9.21 25.62 -9.35
CA LEU A 951 -8.03 26.42 -9.01
C LEU A 951 -7.29 26.96 -10.25
N HIS A 952 -7.45 26.31 -11.40
CA HIS A 952 -6.78 26.65 -12.65
C HIS A 952 -7.74 27.33 -13.65
N HIS A 953 -7.35 27.32 -14.92
CA HIS A 953 -8.13 27.85 -16.04
C HIS A 953 -9.61 27.43 -16.00
N GLN A 954 -10.50 28.41 -16.12
CA GLN A 954 -11.96 28.23 -16.09
C GLN A 954 -12.55 27.92 -17.48
N PHE A 955 -11.74 27.98 -18.54
CA PHE A 955 -12.11 27.71 -19.94
C PHE A 955 -13.27 28.58 -20.45
N ASP A 956 -13.33 29.82 -19.96
CA ASP A 956 -14.43 30.77 -20.22
C ASP A 956 -15.82 30.21 -19.87
N LEU A 957 -15.88 29.19 -19.01
CA LEU A 957 -17.13 28.62 -18.52
C LEU A 957 -17.75 29.55 -17.47
N PRO A 958 -19.05 29.88 -17.57
CA PRO A 958 -19.71 30.77 -16.62
C PRO A 958 -19.85 30.10 -15.25
N ASP A 959 -19.41 30.77 -14.19
CA ASP A 959 -19.45 30.27 -12.81
C ASP A 959 -18.95 28.83 -12.68
N ALA A 960 -17.75 28.60 -13.24
CA ALA A 960 -17.13 27.29 -13.39
C ALA A 960 -16.95 26.57 -12.04
N ARG A 961 -17.20 25.25 -12.04
CA ARG A 961 -16.89 24.33 -10.93
C ARG A 961 -16.08 23.16 -11.44
N ILE A 962 -15.45 22.39 -10.55
CA ILE A 962 -14.87 21.08 -10.90
C ILE A 962 -16.00 20.20 -11.45
N VAL A 963 -17.06 20.04 -10.65
CA VAL A 963 -18.37 19.52 -11.07
C VAL A 963 -19.45 20.47 -10.55
N ALA A 964 -20.25 21.04 -11.46
CA ALA A 964 -21.40 21.86 -11.12
C ALA A 964 -22.66 20.99 -11.11
N ALA A 965 -23.32 20.85 -9.96
CA ALA A 965 -24.47 19.99 -9.76
C ALA A 965 -25.61 20.40 -10.70
N GLY A 966 -26.11 19.44 -11.50
CA GLY A 966 -27.17 19.68 -12.48
C GLY A 966 -26.75 20.49 -13.72
N ALA A 967 -25.53 21.02 -13.78
CA ALA A 967 -25.08 21.97 -14.81
C ALA A 967 -23.77 21.52 -15.51
N PRO A 968 -23.82 20.53 -16.42
CA PRO A 968 -22.63 20.02 -17.10
C PRO A 968 -21.82 21.07 -17.85
N GLU A 969 -22.48 22.08 -18.42
CA GLU A 969 -21.85 23.19 -19.15
C GLU A 969 -20.99 24.10 -18.29
N ARG A 970 -21.12 24.02 -16.96
CA ARG A 970 -20.30 24.76 -15.98
C ARG A 970 -19.19 23.90 -15.37
N SER A 971 -19.09 22.63 -15.77
CA SER A 971 -18.20 21.64 -15.14
C SER A 971 -16.87 21.51 -15.89
N THR A 972 -15.79 21.95 -15.27
CA THR A 972 -14.43 21.88 -15.84
C THR A 972 -13.94 20.45 -16.00
N LEU A 973 -14.29 19.51 -15.11
CA LEU A 973 -13.93 18.10 -15.25
C LEU A 973 -14.45 17.52 -16.58
N LEU A 974 -15.73 17.77 -16.88
CA LEU A 974 -16.35 17.32 -18.12
C LEU A 974 -15.70 17.97 -19.34
N HIS A 975 -15.44 19.28 -19.29
CA HIS A 975 -14.77 20.00 -20.36
C HIS A 975 -13.40 19.39 -20.68
N ARG A 976 -12.58 19.13 -19.65
CA ARG A 976 -11.24 18.55 -19.81
C ARG A 976 -11.28 17.13 -20.37
N MET A 977 -12.30 16.33 -20.01
CA MET A 977 -12.52 15.00 -20.59
C MET A 977 -12.88 15.06 -22.08
N ALA A 978 -13.61 16.10 -22.49
CA ALA A 978 -14.17 16.28 -23.83
C ALA A 978 -13.23 16.95 -24.85
N ILE A 979 -12.04 17.38 -24.45
CA ILE A 979 -11.07 18.03 -25.34
C ILE A 979 -9.77 17.22 -25.45
N ARG A 980 -9.01 17.46 -26.52
CA ARG A 980 -7.62 17.01 -26.66
C ARG A 980 -6.70 18.20 -26.93
N GLY A 981 -5.49 18.17 -26.37
CA GLY A 981 -4.53 19.28 -26.37
C GLY A 981 -4.43 19.98 -25.01
N ARG A 982 -4.21 21.30 -25.01
CA ARG A 982 -3.92 22.08 -23.80
C ARG A 982 -5.05 21.94 -22.76
N GLY A 983 -4.71 21.44 -21.58
CA GLY A 983 -5.64 21.27 -20.47
C GLY A 983 -6.47 19.99 -20.48
N GLN A 984 -6.24 19.06 -21.43
CA GLN A 984 -6.95 17.78 -21.52
C GLN A 984 -6.79 16.91 -20.28
N MET A 985 -7.76 16.03 -20.04
CA MET A 985 -7.67 14.95 -19.06
C MET A 985 -8.16 13.61 -19.65
N PRO A 986 -7.39 12.52 -19.51
CA PRO A 986 -6.04 12.42 -18.95
C PRO A 986 -4.97 13.16 -19.79
N PRO A 987 -3.86 13.64 -19.19
CA PRO A 987 -2.83 14.41 -19.89
C PRO A 987 -1.96 13.56 -20.84
N LEU A 988 -1.91 12.23 -20.64
CA LEU A 988 -1.13 11.30 -21.47
C LEU A 988 -1.93 10.02 -21.79
N ALA A 989 -1.37 9.18 -22.65
CA ALA A 989 -1.90 7.89 -23.11
C ALA A 989 -3.19 7.91 -23.96
N THR A 990 -3.75 9.09 -24.26
CA THR A 990 -4.92 9.25 -25.13
C THR A 990 -4.78 10.46 -26.05
N GLU A 991 -5.08 10.24 -27.32
CA GLU A 991 -5.19 11.26 -28.37
C GLU A 991 -6.63 11.40 -28.87
N ARG A 992 -7.56 10.56 -28.39
CA ARG A 992 -8.98 10.56 -28.80
C ARG A 992 -9.93 10.70 -27.62
N VAL A 993 -10.96 11.52 -27.80
CA VAL A 993 -12.06 11.68 -26.83
C VAL A 993 -12.81 10.35 -26.66
N ASP A 994 -13.08 10.00 -25.40
CA ASP A 994 -13.97 8.90 -25.03
C ASP A 994 -15.41 9.42 -25.01
N GLU A 995 -16.03 9.49 -26.19
CA GLU A 995 -17.38 10.04 -26.36
C GLU A 995 -18.44 9.34 -25.47
N PRO A 996 -18.46 7.99 -25.37
CA PRO A 996 -19.37 7.30 -24.44
C PRO A 996 -19.16 7.71 -22.98
N ALA A 997 -17.91 7.83 -22.50
CA ALA A 997 -17.64 8.24 -21.14
C ALA A 997 -17.98 9.71 -20.88
N VAL A 998 -17.75 10.61 -21.85
CA VAL A 998 -18.18 12.02 -21.78
C VAL A 998 -19.70 12.10 -21.68
N ALA A 999 -20.44 11.34 -22.48
CA ALA A 999 -21.90 11.28 -22.42
C ALA A 999 -22.40 10.71 -21.08
N MET A 1000 -21.74 9.68 -20.55
CA MET A 1000 -22.02 9.13 -19.22
C MET A 1000 -21.78 10.17 -18.12
N MET A 1001 -20.61 10.83 -18.14
CA MET A 1001 -20.25 11.85 -17.15
C MET A 1001 -21.21 13.03 -17.19
N LYS A 1002 -21.65 13.46 -18.39
CA LYS A 1002 -22.69 14.48 -18.54
C LYS A 1002 -23.99 14.07 -17.85
N ARG A 1003 -24.46 12.83 -18.04
CA ARG A 1003 -25.67 12.31 -17.36
C ARG A 1003 -25.47 12.25 -15.84
N TRP A 1004 -24.30 11.80 -15.39
CA TRP A 1004 -23.96 11.73 -13.97
C TRP A 1004 -24.00 13.11 -13.31
N ILE A 1005 -23.43 14.14 -13.95
CA ILE A 1005 -23.45 15.54 -13.47
C ILE A 1005 -24.89 16.07 -13.40
N GLN A 1006 -25.73 15.77 -14.39
CA GLN A 1006 -27.14 16.17 -14.40
C GLN A 1006 -27.95 15.60 -13.22
N GLN A 1007 -27.55 14.46 -12.66
CA GLN A 1007 -28.20 13.82 -11.53
C GLN A 1007 -27.68 14.29 -10.17
N GLN A 1008 -26.55 15.00 -10.13
CA GLN A 1008 -26.01 15.52 -8.88
C GLN A 1008 -26.94 16.60 -8.30
N GLN A 1009 -27.12 16.58 -6.99
CA GLN A 1009 -27.93 17.55 -6.26
C GLN A 1009 -27.02 18.48 -5.46
N LEU A 1010 -27.49 19.69 -5.20
CA LEU A 1010 -26.84 20.59 -4.25
C LEU A 1010 -26.89 19.96 -2.85
N PRO A 1011 -25.84 20.13 -2.01
CA PRO A 1011 -25.95 19.82 -0.60
C PRO A 1011 -27.15 20.55 -0.01
N VAL A 1012 -28.04 19.83 0.67
CA VAL A 1012 -29.12 20.46 1.43
C VAL A 1012 -28.48 21.12 2.63
N ASP A 1013 -28.63 22.44 2.77
CA ASP A 1013 -28.22 23.14 3.99
C ASP A 1013 -28.95 22.49 5.17
N GLU A 1014 -28.22 21.83 6.07
CA GLU A 1014 -28.75 21.49 7.39
C GLU A 1014 -29.03 22.82 8.07
N GLU A 1015 -30.33 23.17 8.21
CA GLU A 1015 -30.77 24.34 8.97
C GLU A 1015 -30.07 24.30 10.34
N GLU A 1016 -29.29 25.33 10.64
CA GLU A 1016 -28.80 25.58 12.00
C GLU A 1016 -30.00 25.49 12.96
N PRO A 1017 -29.92 24.68 14.04
CA PRO A 1017 -30.98 24.70 15.04
C PRO A 1017 -31.11 26.15 15.54
N PRO A 1018 -32.34 26.70 15.62
CA PRO A 1018 -32.54 28.10 15.93
C PRO A 1018 -31.85 28.43 17.25
N SER A 1019 -31.08 29.51 17.25
CA SER A 1019 -30.44 30.05 18.45
C SER A 1019 -31.48 30.21 19.54
N VAL A 1020 -31.27 29.52 20.66
CA VAL A 1020 -32.06 29.71 21.87
C VAL A 1020 -31.61 31.04 22.47
N ASP A 1021 -32.39 32.09 22.24
CA ASP A 1021 -32.38 33.34 23.01
C ASP A 1021 -32.80 33.09 24.47
#